data_AF-A0A942FJX6-F1
#
_entry.id   AF-A0A942FJX6-F1
#
_cell.length_a   1.000
_cell.length_b   1.000
_cell.length_c   1.000
_cell.angle_alpha   90.00
_cell.angle_beta   90.00
_cell.angle_gamma   90.00
#
_symmetry.space_group_name_H-M   'P 1'
#
loop_
_entity.id
_entity.type
_entity.pdbx_description
1 polymer ?
#
loop_
_entity_poly.entity_id
_entity_poly.type
_entity_poly.pdbx_seq_one_letter_code
_entity_poly.pdbx_strand_id
1 'polypeptide(L)'
;MKKTLLLFLIIILSLLYYLGFLTRKETLPLSKEFFSAESSSSVEQFLDLKGVGLIRSKIAERKPLSLDKKDLEQLYQMKLDKGIRNLSTLSLLLTRQATQARETGDLNRAIELATYASKLSPDIPQPYFELARTRFQSKPFQLDGVLPEILKGYRAKFNNYPASLTLFYHIFYILSNALLMAFIIFGIVVLWKYFSLYFYDIRRNMTQEISSLFVNGLKVFVLFIPFFLRLDISWAILFWSILLWGYVPARERQFIVVFLIVLVYLPFFLRTSSSFLNGPASDIVLEMNEANHENWDKGTEEKLKAWSLSRSDDAGALFTLGLIEKKQGRYAQAEDFYRRAIERDPNLSEAYSNLGNVYLAQKQIQSAIASYQRAIELNPEKGSYYYNLYRAYSQETFLSGKSDKAFQKARQLDPELIQHYSTIEPSNMNRVVIDEVFTTQMFWRRFLDQYIGKEGLLFRLFKAWFEAIPSALPLLAPILFLAFLIGMTRYTRAKRFLTRCPMCGSATHRFYLGAWETPEQEFVCFNCHRLFVQKEKLHPKITEKKSIQANAFQKQNQFTGKFLSYFLVGFGDLWRGHPLRGLLLLFLFFIFILRFVFWSGVLPESALQSRFSWGDLLFWGGFFGLFYFLYYRRIRRQKPEFEIPK
;
A
#
# COMPACT_ATOMS: atom_id res chain seq x y z
N MET A 1 25.96 4.07 30.77
CA MET A 1 24.70 4.84 30.90
C MET A 1 24.69 6.11 30.06
N LYS A 2 25.53 7.14 30.32
CA LYS A 2 25.56 8.39 29.51
C LYS A 2 25.62 8.17 27.99
N LYS A 3 26.50 7.27 27.52
CA LYS A 3 26.60 6.87 26.10
C LYS A 3 25.30 6.27 25.55
N THR A 4 24.64 5.38 26.30
CA THR A 4 23.38 4.75 25.90
C THR A 4 22.23 5.76 25.77
N LEU A 5 22.16 6.74 26.68
CA LEU A 5 21.18 7.82 26.62
C LEU A 5 21.39 8.73 25.42
N LEU A 6 22.64 9.03 25.06
CA LEU A 6 22.96 9.80 23.86
C LEU A 6 22.52 9.07 22.58
N LEU A 7 22.79 7.75 22.48
CA LEU A 7 22.30 6.94 21.35
C LEU A 7 20.78 6.97 21.25
N PHE A 8 20.09 6.84 22.38
CA PHE A 8 18.63 6.91 22.45
C PHE A 8 18.10 8.27 21.95
N LEU A 9 18.74 9.37 22.36
CA LEU A 9 18.38 10.72 21.89
C LEU A 9 18.56 10.88 20.38
N ILE A 10 19.68 10.40 19.82
CA ILE A 10 19.95 10.46 18.38
C ILE A 10 18.89 9.69 17.58
N ILE A 11 18.50 8.51 18.08
CA ILE A 11 17.45 7.69 17.48
C ILE A 11 16.11 8.44 17.49
N ILE A 12 15.71 9.01 18.63
CA ILE A 12 14.45 9.75 18.75
C ILE A 12 14.44 10.95 17.79
N LEU A 13 15.49 11.76 17.79
CA LEU A 13 15.58 12.93 16.91
C LEU A 13 15.50 12.52 15.43
N SER A 14 16.15 11.42 15.05
CA SER A 14 16.07 10.88 13.70
C SER A 14 14.63 10.46 13.36
N LEU A 15 13.95 9.72 14.25
CA LEU A 15 12.57 9.28 14.02
C LEU A 15 11.59 10.46 13.91
N LEU A 16 11.73 11.48 14.78
CA LEU A 16 10.90 12.68 14.74
C LEU A 16 11.09 13.48 13.45
N TYR A 17 12.32 13.52 12.92
CA TYR A 17 12.60 14.10 11.61
C TYR A 17 11.88 13.34 10.49
N TYR A 18 11.96 12.01 10.48
CA TYR A 18 11.34 11.19 9.42
C TYR A 18 9.81 11.15 9.49
N LEU A 19 9.24 11.26 10.69
CA LEU A 19 7.79 11.40 10.86
C LEU A 19 7.28 12.79 10.44
N GLY A 20 8.16 13.72 10.05
CA GLY A 20 7.78 15.07 9.64
C GLY A 20 7.42 16.00 10.81
N PHE A 21 7.63 15.58 12.06
CA PHE A 21 7.41 16.46 13.22
C PHE A 21 8.43 17.61 13.31
N LEU A 22 9.65 17.40 12.78
CA LEU A 22 10.72 18.41 12.78
C LEU A 22 10.88 19.14 11.44
N THR A 23 10.23 18.67 10.38
CA THR A 23 10.24 19.30 9.06
C THR A 23 8.86 19.23 8.45
N ARG A 24 8.30 20.37 8.02
CA ARG A 24 7.19 20.39 7.05
C ARG A 24 7.72 19.81 5.72
N LYS A 25 7.95 18.50 5.64
CA LYS A 25 8.12 17.85 4.33
C LYS A 25 6.74 17.80 3.70
N GLU A 26 6.68 18.22 2.45
CA GLU A 26 5.57 17.95 1.55
C GLU A 26 5.27 16.46 1.68
N THR A 27 4.20 16.14 2.42
CA THR A 27 3.51 14.86 2.32
C THR A 27 3.40 14.56 0.84
N LEU A 28 3.76 13.32 0.43
CA LEU A 28 3.59 12.75 -0.92
C LEU A 28 2.95 13.71 -1.94
N PRO A 29 3.54 13.96 -3.12
CA PRO A 29 2.95 14.80 -4.18
C PRO A 29 1.67 14.20 -4.81
N LEU A 30 0.91 13.43 -4.04
CA LEU A 30 -0.50 13.10 -4.23
C LEU A 30 -1.33 14.30 -3.76
N SER A 31 -1.13 15.46 -4.38
CA SER A 31 -1.84 16.67 -4.03
C SER A 31 -3.25 16.68 -4.63
N LYS A 32 -4.22 16.73 -3.70
CA LYS A 32 -5.44 17.56 -3.67
C LYS A 32 -6.73 17.21 -4.44
N GLU A 33 -6.75 16.49 -5.57
CA GLU A 33 -8.03 16.31 -6.30
C GLU A 33 -8.44 14.86 -6.59
N PHE A 34 -7.50 13.91 -6.46
CA PHE A 34 -7.71 12.51 -6.90
C PHE A 34 -8.70 11.70 -6.04
N PHE A 35 -8.92 12.11 -4.78
CA PHE A 35 -9.77 11.40 -3.81
C PHE A 35 -10.91 12.26 -3.25
N SER A 36 -11.05 13.50 -3.72
CA SER A 36 -12.08 14.44 -3.26
C SER A 36 -13.33 14.44 -4.13
N ALA A 37 -13.65 13.31 -4.78
CA ALA A 37 -14.79 13.16 -5.67
C ALA A 37 -16.12 13.18 -4.89
N GLU A 38 -16.47 14.32 -4.31
CA GLU A 38 -17.84 14.80 -4.32
C GLU A 38 -18.00 15.56 -5.64
N SER A 39 -18.29 14.83 -6.73
CA SER A 39 -18.76 15.50 -7.93
C SER A 39 -20.14 16.10 -7.63
N SER A 40 -20.20 17.43 -7.64
CA SER A 40 -21.44 18.21 -7.51
C SER A 40 -22.46 17.87 -8.58
N SER A 41 -22.02 17.27 -9.69
CA SER A 41 -22.86 16.84 -10.82
C SER A 41 -23.82 15.69 -10.47
N SER A 42 -23.45 14.83 -9.53
CA SER A 42 -24.31 13.72 -9.06
C SER A 42 -25.62 14.22 -8.41
N VAL A 43 -25.58 15.39 -7.77
CA VAL A 43 -26.76 16.04 -7.17
C VAL A 43 -27.67 16.60 -8.26
N GLU A 44 -27.12 17.26 -9.28
CA GLU A 44 -27.91 17.81 -10.40
C GLU A 44 -28.57 16.72 -11.24
N GLN A 45 -27.83 15.64 -11.56
CA GLN A 45 -28.35 14.51 -12.33
C GLN A 45 -29.44 13.75 -11.57
N PHE A 46 -29.28 13.60 -10.25
CA PHE A 46 -30.32 13.06 -9.36
C PHE A 46 -31.58 13.94 -9.33
N LEU A 47 -31.41 15.26 -9.33
CA LEU A 47 -32.50 16.22 -9.37
C LEU A 47 -33.21 16.21 -10.74
N ASP A 48 -32.53 15.87 -11.84
CA ASP A 48 -33.10 15.86 -13.20
C ASP A 48 -33.79 14.55 -13.62
N LEU A 49 -33.71 13.51 -12.80
CA LEU A 49 -34.48 12.29 -12.98
C LEU A 49 -35.99 12.59 -12.92
N LYS A 50 -36.69 12.52 -14.06
CA LYS A 50 -38.17 12.54 -14.12
C LYS A 50 -38.73 11.53 -13.12
N GLY A 51 -39.46 12.00 -12.11
CA GLY A 51 -40.01 11.19 -11.01
C GLY A 51 -39.47 11.50 -9.61
N VAL A 52 -38.38 12.28 -9.48
CA VAL A 52 -37.79 12.67 -8.18
C VAL A 52 -38.42 13.96 -7.61
N GLY A 53 -39.69 14.23 -7.94
CA GLY A 53 -40.43 15.40 -7.46
C GLY A 53 -40.48 15.49 -5.93
N LEU A 54 -40.47 14.34 -5.25
CA LEU A 54 -40.46 14.20 -3.79
C LEU A 54 -39.21 14.79 -3.12
N ILE A 55 -38.04 14.66 -3.75
CA ILE A 55 -36.79 15.17 -3.17
C ILE A 55 -36.55 16.61 -3.61
N ARG A 56 -36.96 16.99 -4.82
CA ARG A 56 -37.01 18.41 -5.22
C ARG A 56 -37.92 19.22 -4.27
N SER A 57 -39.10 18.71 -3.91
CA SER A 57 -40.00 19.40 -2.99
C SER A 57 -39.41 19.52 -1.58
N LYS A 58 -38.85 18.44 -1.03
CA LYS A 58 -38.22 18.46 0.31
C LYS A 58 -36.93 19.29 0.38
N ILE A 59 -36.14 19.34 -0.69
CA ILE A 59 -34.94 20.21 -0.79
C ILE A 59 -35.35 21.68 -0.92
N ALA A 60 -36.40 21.98 -1.70
CA ALA A 60 -36.93 23.34 -1.87
C ALA A 60 -37.44 23.94 -0.54
N GLU A 61 -37.89 23.11 0.40
CA GLU A 61 -38.35 23.54 1.73
C GLU A 61 -37.22 23.97 2.70
N ARG A 62 -35.93 23.92 2.31
CA ARG A 62 -34.75 24.25 3.15
C ARG A 62 -34.72 23.56 4.53
N LYS A 63 -35.46 22.47 4.71
CA LYS A 63 -35.39 21.61 5.90
C LYS A 63 -34.36 20.49 5.69
N PRO A 64 -33.74 19.95 6.76
CA PRO A 64 -32.93 18.74 6.64
C PRO A 64 -33.77 17.62 6.02
N LEU A 65 -33.25 16.98 4.96
CA LEU A 65 -33.97 15.96 4.19
C LEU A 65 -34.35 14.77 5.08
N SER A 66 -35.57 14.75 5.64
CA SER A 66 -36.10 13.62 6.39
C SER A 66 -36.92 12.72 5.47
N LEU A 67 -36.35 11.56 5.12
CA LEU A 67 -37.01 10.54 4.30
C LEU A 67 -37.64 9.49 5.22
N ASP A 68 -38.95 9.35 5.21
CA ASP A 68 -39.59 8.27 5.98
C ASP A 68 -39.33 6.91 5.31
N LYS A 69 -39.76 5.82 5.96
CA LYS A 69 -39.59 4.47 5.42
C LYS A 69 -40.27 4.28 4.07
N LYS A 70 -41.42 4.95 3.85
CA LYS A 70 -42.20 4.85 2.62
C LYS A 70 -41.49 5.55 1.47
N ASP A 71 -40.90 6.72 1.73
CA ASP A 71 -40.07 7.46 0.80
C ASP A 71 -38.83 6.63 0.39
N LEU A 72 -38.16 6.02 1.36
CA LEU A 72 -36.97 5.18 1.12
C LEU A 72 -37.32 3.95 0.27
N GLU A 73 -38.46 3.31 0.55
CA GLU A 73 -38.94 2.18 -0.25
C GLU A 73 -39.30 2.63 -1.67
N GLN A 74 -39.99 3.76 -1.83
CA GLN A 74 -40.32 4.30 -3.14
C GLN A 74 -39.06 4.63 -3.96
N LEU A 75 -38.02 5.18 -3.34
CA LEU A 75 -36.74 5.44 -3.99
C LEU A 75 -36.01 4.15 -4.38
N TYR A 76 -36.08 3.14 -3.53
CA TYR A 76 -35.53 1.82 -3.83
C TYR A 76 -36.27 1.17 -5.01
N GLN A 77 -37.60 1.23 -5.05
CA GLN A 77 -38.38 0.75 -6.19
C GLN A 77 -38.07 1.55 -7.46
N MET A 78 -37.95 2.87 -7.38
CA MET A 78 -37.55 3.70 -8.54
C MET A 78 -36.15 3.33 -9.06
N LYS A 79 -35.20 3.06 -8.16
CA LYS A 79 -33.86 2.57 -8.52
C LYS A 79 -33.98 1.28 -9.34
N LEU A 80 -34.76 0.32 -8.86
CA LEU A 80 -35.03 -0.94 -9.56
C LEU A 80 -35.76 -0.70 -10.91
N ASP A 81 -36.71 0.23 -10.94
CA ASP A 81 -37.48 0.57 -12.14
C ASP A 81 -36.62 1.14 -13.25
N LYS A 82 -35.65 1.99 -12.88
CA LYS A 82 -34.72 2.62 -13.82
C LYS A 82 -33.49 1.76 -14.11
N GLY A 83 -33.34 0.61 -13.45
CA GLY A 83 -32.18 -0.26 -13.60
C GLY A 83 -30.87 0.38 -13.11
N ILE A 84 -30.96 1.37 -12.21
CA ILE A 84 -29.81 2.10 -11.71
C ILE A 84 -29.08 1.21 -10.71
N ARG A 85 -27.77 0.99 -10.91
CA ARG A 85 -26.99 0.11 -10.03
C ARG A 85 -26.67 0.73 -8.68
N ASN A 86 -26.19 1.97 -8.66
CA ASN A 86 -25.83 2.72 -7.46
C ASN A 86 -26.41 4.13 -7.49
N LEU A 87 -27.03 4.54 -6.38
CA LEU A 87 -27.38 5.94 -6.12
C LEU A 87 -26.39 6.50 -5.09
N SER A 88 -25.15 6.74 -5.54
CA SER A 88 -24.00 6.99 -4.67
C SER A 88 -24.18 8.16 -3.72
N THR A 89 -24.62 9.29 -4.26
CA THR A 89 -24.85 10.54 -3.51
C THR A 89 -25.91 10.37 -2.44
N LEU A 90 -27.05 9.78 -2.79
CA LEU A 90 -28.12 9.51 -1.83
C LEU A 90 -27.66 8.52 -0.76
N SER A 91 -26.93 7.47 -1.14
CA SER A 91 -26.36 6.50 -0.19
C SER A 91 -25.40 7.16 0.80
N LEU A 92 -24.51 8.03 0.33
CA LEU A 92 -23.57 8.76 1.18
C LEU A 92 -24.29 9.76 2.10
N LEU A 93 -25.32 10.47 1.59
CA LEU A 93 -26.16 11.35 2.40
C LEU A 93 -26.89 10.57 3.50
N LEU A 94 -27.50 9.43 3.17
CA LEU A 94 -28.16 8.55 4.14
C LEU A 94 -27.16 7.98 5.16
N THR A 95 -25.95 7.66 4.73
CA THR A 95 -24.87 7.21 5.63
C THR A 95 -24.48 8.32 6.62
N ARG A 96 -24.41 9.57 6.15
CA ARG A 96 -24.17 10.72 7.02
C ARG A 96 -25.30 10.94 8.02
N GLN A 97 -26.56 10.83 7.58
CA GLN A 97 -27.71 10.91 8.49
C GLN A 97 -27.74 9.74 9.49
N ALA A 98 -27.39 8.53 9.06
CA ALA A 98 -27.25 7.37 9.95
C ALA A 98 -26.19 7.61 11.02
N THR A 99 -25.06 8.21 10.63
CA THR A 99 -23.98 8.60 11.56
C THR A 99 -24.50 9.60 12.59
N GLN A 100 -25.22 10.63 12.15
CA GLN A 100 -25.84 11.62 13.05
C GLN A 100 -26.83 10.97 14.02
N ALA A 101 -27.73 10.12 13.51
CA ALA A 101 -28.71 9.41 14.34
C ALA A 101 -28.04 8.49 15.39
N ARG A 102 -26.94 7.84 15.01
CA ARG A 102 -26.14 7.01 15.91
C ARG A 102 -25.49 7.85 17.02
N GLU A 103 -24.95 9.02 16.68
CA GLU A 103 -24.36 9.95 17.65
C GLU A 103 -25.40 10.54 18.61
N THR A 104 -26.64 10.76 18.15
CA THR A 104 -27.75 11.22 19.00
C THR A 104 -28.42 10.09 19.81
N GLY A 105 -28.00 8.84 19.61
CA GLY A 105 -28.51 7.68 20.34
C GLY A 105 -29.73 6.98 19.74
N ASP A 106 -30.25 7.45 18.59
CA ASP A 106 -31.34 6.79 17.87
C ASP A 106 -30.80 5.67 16.97
N LEU A 107 -30.46 4.55 17.61
CA LEU A 107 -29.82 3.41 16.96
C LEU A 107 -30.74 2.71 15.96
N ASN A 108 -32.05 2.68 16.20
CA ASN A 108 -33.01 2.03 15.29
C ASN A 108 -33.08 2.80 13.97
N ARG A 109 -33.16 4.12 14.04
CA ARG A 109 -33.15 4.97 12.85
C ARG A 109 -31.83 4.92 12.12
N ALA A 110 -30.70 4.88 12.85
CA ALA A 110 -29.38 4.72 12.24
C ALA A 110 -29.23 3.39 11.49
N ILE A 111 -29.72 2.27 12.06
CA ILE A 111 -29.72 0.97 11.38
C ILE A 111 -30.59 1.00 10.12
N GLU A 112 -31.77 1.60 10.19
CA GLU A 112 -32.68 1.73 9.05
C GLU A 112 -32.02 2.52 7.89
N LEU A 113 -31.51 3.72 8.19
CA LEU A 113 -30.85 4.58 7.21
C LEU A 113 -29.62 3.91 6.58
N ALA A 114 -28.75 3.29 7.39
CA ALA A 114 -27.57 2.58 6.88
C ALA A 114 -27.95 1.34 6.05
N THR A 115 -29.03 0.64 6.42
CA THR A 115 -29.55 -0.49 5.64
C THR A 115 -30.03 -0.03 4.27
N TYR A 116 -30.84 1.02 4.20
CA TYR A 116 -31.30 1.57 2.91
C TYR A 116 -30.13 2.14 2.10
N ALA A 117 -29.16 2.82 2.72
CA ALA A 117 -27.96 3.28 2.04
C ALA A 117 -27.20 2.11 1.35
N SER A 118 -27.02 0.99 2.06
CA SER A 118 -26.37 -0.21 1.49
C SER A 118 -27.17 -0.86 0.36
N LYS A 119 -28.51 -0.83 0.42
CA LYS A 119 -29.37 -1.33 -0.68
C LYS A 119 -29.33 -0.41 -1.90
N LEU A 120 -29.28 0.90 -1.67
CA LEU A 120 -29.25 1.90 -2.74
C LEU A 120 -27.91 1.89 -3.48
N SER A 121 -26.81 1.64 -2.78
CA SER A 121 -25.48 1.52 -3.40
C SER A 121 -24.65 0.37 -2.80
N PRO A 122 -24.83 -0.87 -3.30
CA PRO A 122 -24.11 -2.04 -2.79
C PRO A 122 -22.61 -2.03 -3.08
N ASP A 123 -22.15 -1.27 -4.08
CA ASP A 123 -20.72 -1.17 -4.41
C ASP A 123 -19.98 -0.13 -3.53
N ILE A 124 -20.68 0.57 -2.64
CA ILE A 124 -20.10 1.59 -1.77
C ILE A 124 -19.80 1.00 -0.39
N PRO A 125 -18.57 1.09 0.12
CA PRO A 125 -18.20 0.45 1.39
C PRO A 125 -18.74 1.16 2.64
N GLN A 126 -18.92 2.48 2.59
CA GLN A 126 -19.25 3.32 3.76
C GLN A 126 -20.55 2.89 4.48
N PRO A 127 -21.68 2.62 3.79
CA PRO A 127 -22.91 2.15 4.43
C PRO A 127 -22.73 0.89 5.28
N TYR A 128 -21.94 -0.08 4.80
CA TYR A 128 -21.73 -1.34 5.51
C TYR A 128 -20.93 -1.15 6.80
N PHE A 129 -19.91 -0.29 6.77
CA PHE A 129 -19.13 0.02 7.97
C PHE A 129 -19.95 0.79 9.01
N GLU A 130 -20.80 1.74 8.61
CA GLU A 130 -21.70 2.40 9.56
C GLU A 130 -22.79 1.45 10.09
N LEU A 131 -23.31 0.55 9.25
CA LEU A 131 -24.25 -0.48 9.71
C LEU A 131 -23.61 -1.40 10.76
N ALA A 132 -22.37 -1.83 10.53
CA ALA A 132 -21.59 -2.63 11.47
C ALA A 132 -21.36 -1.90 12.81
N ARG A 133 -20.96 -0.62 12.76
CA ARG A 133 -20.76 0.22 13.95
C ARG A 133 -22.05 0.40 14.74
N THR A 134 -23.15 0.71 14.07
CA THR A 134 -24.45 0.93 14.71
C THR A 134 -24.94 -0.36 15.37
N ARG A 135 -24.81 -1.51 14.70
CA ARG A 135 -25.14 -2.82 15.29
C ARG A 135 -24.27 -3.15 16.50
N PHE A 136 -22.97 -2.92 16.42
CA PHE A 136 -22.06 -3.14 17.55
C PHE A 136 -22.40 -2.24 18.75
N GLN A 137 -22.75 -0.97 18.51
CA GLN A 137 -23.18 -0.05 19.57
C GLN A 137 -24.51 -0.46 20.19
N SER A 138 -25.44 -1.01 19.39
CA SER A 138 -26.74 -1.50 19.90
C SER A 138 -26.62 -2.75 20.75
N LYS A 139 -25.73 -3.68 20.37
CA LYS A 139 -25.51 -4.96 21.05
C LYS A 139 -24.02 -5.28 21.09
N PRO A 140 -23.29 -4.73 22.07
CA PRO A 140 -21.89 -5.05 22.26
C PRO A 140 -21.73 -6.57 22.43
N PHE A 141 -20.70 -7.15 21.83
CA PHE A 141 -20.36 -8.59 21.88
C PHE A 141 -21.22 -9.56 21.05
N GLN A 142 -22.34 -9.13 20.45
CA GLN A 142 -23.07 -9.98 19.49
C GLN A 142 -22.50 -9.84 18.07
N LEU A 143 -21.46 -10.60 17.76
CA LEU A 143 -20.69 -10.46 16.52
C LEU A 143 -21.39 -11.05 15.28
N ASP A 144 -22.38 -11.91 15.44
CA ASP A 144 -23.07 -12.62 14.34
C ASP A 144 -23.71 -11.66 13.33
N GLY A 145 -24.20 -10.51 13.78
CA GLY A 145 -24.77 -9.47 12.93
C GLY A 145 -23.80 -8.39 12.46
N VAL A 146 -22.59 -8.34 13.04
CA VAL A 146 -21.58 -7.28 12.79
C VAL A 146 -20.54 -7.77 11.79
N LEU A 147 -20.00 -8.97 11.98
CA LEU A 147 -18.93 -9.52 11.16
C LEU A 147 -19.32 -9.66 9.68
N PRO A 148 -20.54 -10.13 9.31
CA PRO A 148 -20.96 -10.18 7.91
C PRO A 148 -21.01 -8.80 7.25
N GLU A 149 -21.42 -7.75 7.97
CA GLU A 149 -21.45 -6.39 7.43
C GLU A 149 -20.04 -5.83 7.25
N ILE A 150 -19.11 -6.12 8.16
CA ILE A 150 -17.69 -5.79 7.98
C ILE A 150 -17.14 -6.48 6.72
N LEU A 151 -17.42 -7.77 6.55
CA LEU A 151 -16.96 -8.54 5.38
C LEU A 151 -17.56 -8.00 4.08
N LYS A 152 -18.85 -7.64 4.07
CA LYS A 152 -19.48 -6.95 2.93
C LYS A 152 -18.84 -5.59 2.66
N GLY A 153 -18.55 -4.81 3.71
CA GLY A 153 -17.86 -3.52 3.58
C GLY A 153 -16.47 -3.65 2.96
N TYR A 154 -15.67 -4.64 3.38
CA TYR A 154 -14.39 -4.92 2.74
C TYR A 154 -14.55 -5.44 1.31
N ARG A 155 -15.51 -6.33 1.05
CA ARG A 155 -15.81 -6.81 -0.30
C ARG A 155 -16.19 -5.66 -1.23
N ALA A 156 -17.05 -4.74 -0.78
CA ALA A 156 -17.39 -3.51 -1.49
C ALA A 156 -16.15 -2.62 -1.68
N LYS A 157 -15.28 -2.49 -0.67
CA LYS A 157 -14.01 -1.73 -0.78
C LYS A 157 -13.07 -2.30 -1.85
N PHE A 158 -13.01 -3.63 -2.00
CA PHE A 158 -12.22 -4.28 -3.07
C PHE A 158 -12.90 -4.22 -4.43
N ASN A 159 -14.23 -4.29 -4.47
CA ASN A 159 -15.01 -4.20 -5.69
C ASN A 159 -15.16 -2.77 -6.21
N ASN A 160 -14.85 -1.76 -5.40
CA ASN A 160 -14.83 -0.35 -5.78
C ASN A 160 -13.40 0.07 -6.13
N TYR A 161 -13.14 0.40 -7.41
CA TYR A 161 -11.77 0.68 -7.86
C TYR A 161 -11.10 1.83 -7.08
N PRO A 162 -11.68 3.04 -6.95
CA PRO A 162 -11.09 4.14 -6.16
C PRO A 162 -10.79 3.75 -4.71
N ALA A 163 -11.71 3.05 -4.05
CA ALA A 163 -11.53 2.63 -2.66
C ALA A 163 -10.43 1.56 -2.50
N SER A 164 -10.32 0.64 -3.47
CA SER A 164 -9.28 -0.39 -3.50
C SER A 164 -7.90 0.21 -3.78
N LEU A 165 -7.83 1.19 -4.70
CA LEU A 165 -6.62 1.94 -5.02
C LEU A 165 -6.13 2.69 -3.77
N THR A 166 -7.05 3.39 -3.10
CA THR A 166 -6.78 4.06 -1.82
C THR A 166 -6.18 3.07 -0.81
N LEU A 167 -6.80 1.90 -0.60
CA LEU A 167 -6.30 0.88 0.32
C LEU A 167 -4.88 0.41 -0.02
N PHE A 168 -4.62 0.14 -1.31
CA PHE A 168 -3.29 -0.25 -1.78
C PHE A 168 -2.22 0.79 -1.40
N TYR A 169 -2.49 2.08 -1.62
CA TYR A 169 -1.55 3.15 -1.28
C TYR A 169 -1.28 3.28 0.22
N HIS A 170 -2.32 3.13 1.04
CA HIS A 170 -2.16 3.13 2.49
C HIS A 170 -1.20 2.03 2.96
N ILE A 171 -1.42 0.81 2.46
CA ILE A 171 -0.57 -0.35 2.79
C ILE A 171 0.85 -0.10 2.27
N PHE A 172 0.97 0.27 0.99
CA PHE A 172 2.26 0.50 0.35
C PHE A 172 3.09 1.54 1.12
N TYR A 173 2.48 2.68 1.48
CA TYR A 173 3.14 3.76 2.21
C TYR A 173 3.61 3.33 3.61
N ILE A 174 2.76 2.62 4.36
CA ILE A 174 3.12 2.11 5.68
C ILE A 174 4.31 1.14 5.57
N LEU A 175 4.26 0.20 4.62
CA LEU A 175 5.33 -0.77 4.42
C LEU A 175 6.63 -0.09 3.97
N SER A 176 6.58 0.83 3.00
CA SER A 176 7.78 1.51 2.51
C SER A 176 8.48 2.32 3.60
N ASN A 177 7.72 3.07 4.41
CA ASN A 177 8.27 3.88 5.49
C ASN A 177 8.75 3.04 6.67
N ALA A 178 8.04 1.95 7.01
CA ALA A 178 8.49 1.01 8.03
C ALA A 178 9.85 0.39 7.65
N LEU A 179 10.01 0.03 6.38
CA LEU A 179 11.26 -0.54 5.86
C LEU A 179 12.40 0.48 5.96
N LEU A 180 12.14 1.72 5.51
CA LEU A 180 13.12 2.80 5.56
C LEU A 180 13.55 3.11 7.01
N MET A 181 12.61 3.21 7.95
CA MET A 181 12.91 3.45 9.37
C MET A 181 13.73 2.32 9.99
N ALA A 182 13.41 1.06 9.68
CA ALA A 182 14.18 -0.09 10.15
C ALA A 182 15.65 -0.02 9.67
N PHE A 183 15.88 0.37 8.41
CA PHE A 183 17.24 0.52 7.87
C PHE A 183 17.98 1.75 8.41
N ILE A 184 17.29 2.86 8.68
CA ILE A 184 17.89 4.03 9.33
C ILE A 184 18.41 3.64 10.72
N ILE A 185 17.61 2.90 11.51
CA ILE A 185 18.06 2.39 12.82
C ILE A 185 19.24 1.44 12.66
N PHE A 186 19.20 0.55 11.68
CA PHE A 186 20.34 -0.32 11.38
C PHE A 186 21.61 0.47 11.09
N GLY A 187 21.54 1.51 10.25
CA GLY A 187 22.67 2.39 9.97
C GLY A 187 23.18 3.10 11.23
N ILE A 188 22.29 3.64 12.08
CA ILE A 188 22.68 4.25 13.37
C ILE A 188 23.39 3.23 14.28
N VAL A 189 22.92 1.98 14.32
CA VAL A 189 23.56 0.90 15.09
C VAL A 189 24.95 0.58 14.55
N VAL A 190 25.10 0.45 13.23
CA VAL A 190 26.40 0.22 12.58
C VAL A 190 27.37 1.34 12.93
N LEU A 191 26.94 2.60 12.77
CA LEU A 191 27.75 3.76 13.15
C LEU A 191 28.19 3.67 14.59
N TRP A 192 27.24 3.48 15.51
CA TRP A 192 27.56 3.43 16.92
C TRP A 192 28.53 2.30 17.30
N LYS A 193 28.37 1.11 16.69
CA LYS A 193 29.23 -0.05 16.96
C LYS A 193 30.66 0.17 16.49
N TYR A 194 30.86 0.69 15.28
CA TYR A 194 32.18 0.65 14.61
C TYR A 194 32.89 2.00 14.53
N PHE A 195 32.20 3.12 14.74
CA PHE A 195 32.81 4.45 14.63
C PHE A 195 33.94 4.69 15.64
N SER A 196 33.86 4.08 16.83
CA SER A 196 34.95 4.13 17.80
C SER A 196 36.24 3.44 17.32
N LEU A 197 36.13 2.39 16.49
CA LEU A 197 37.29 1.69 15.91
C LEU A 197 37.95 2.56 14.84
N TYR A 198 37.14 3.22 14.01
CA TYR A 198 37.62 4.16 13.01
C TYR A 198 38.41 5.31 13.63
N PHE A 199 37.87 5.94 14.68
CA PHE A 199 38.58 7.02 15.38
C PHE A 199 39.84 6.56 16.10
N TYR A 200 39.83 5.34 16.66
CA TYR A 200 41.03 4.76 17.26
C TYR A 200 42.13 4.57 16.21
N ASP A 201 41.79 4.06 15.03
CA ASP A 201 42.75 3.85 13.93
C ASP A 201 43.26 5.19 13.35
N ILE A 202 42.39 6.20 13.23
CA ILE A 202 42.84 7.57 12.88
C ILE A 202 43.83 8.07 13.92
N ARG A 203 43.47 8.06 15.21
CA ARG A 203 44.31 8.61 16.28
C ARG A 203 45.67 7.91 16.34
N ARG A 204 45.70 6.58 16.22
CA ARG A 204 46.94 5.79 16.20
C ARG A 204 47.84 6.17 15.01
N ASN A 205 47.25 6.44 13.86
CA ASN A 205 47.99 6.83 12.67
C ASN A 205 48.35 8.34 12.65
N MET A 206 47.83 9.15 13.59
CA MET A 206 48.22 10.57 13.72
C MET A 206 49.57 10.77 14.42
N THR A 207 50.09 9.76 15.11
CA THR A 207 51.30 9.87 15.94
C THR A 207 52.59 9.42 15.26
N GLN A 208 52.58 9.08 13.96
CA GLN A 208 53.77 8.70 13.20
C GLN A 208 54.08 9.72 12.08
N GLU A 209 55.38 9.93 11.81
CA GLU A 209 56.01 11.09 11.16
C GLU A 209 55.63 11.37 9.68
N ILE A 210 55.82 12.65 9.29
CA ILE A 210 55.60 13.34 7.98
C ILE A 210 54.17 13.86 7.71
N SER A 211 54.05 15.19 7.51
CA SER A 211 52.89 16.05 7.11
C SER A 211 51.47 15.49 7.32
N SER A 212 51.29 14.73 8.39
CA SER A 212 50.11 13.90 8.63
C SER A 212 48.90 14.76 8.99
N LEU A 213 49.11 16.01 9.42
CA LEU A 213 48.06 17.02 9.64
C LEU A 213 47.18 17.22 8.39
N PHE A 214 47.74 17.27 7.18
CA PHE A 214 46.95 17.47 5.96
C PHE A 214 46.13 16.23 5.61
N VAL A 215 46.77 15.06 5.58
CA VAL A 215 46.10 13.77 5.29
C VAL A 215 45.06 13.41 6.37
N ASN A 216 45.33 13.77 7.62
CA ASN A 216 44.43 13.51 8.74
C ASN A 216 43.32 14.57 8.84
N GLY A 217 43.61 15.82 8.49
CA GLY A 217 42.62 16.86 8.23
C GLY A 217 41.65 16.42 7.13
N LEU A 218 42.16 15.83 6.05
CA LEU A 218 41.35 15.25 4.98
C LEU A 218 40.47 14.09 5.47
N LYS A 219 40.98 13.18 6.34
CA LYS A 219 40.18 12.08 6.92
C LYS A 219 39.05 12.58 7.82
N VAL A 220 39.27 13.65 8.58
CA VAL A 220 38.24 14.30 9.39
C VAL A 220 37.26 15.04 8.48
N PHE A 221 37.76 15.77 7.49
CA PHE A 221 36.97 16.46 6.48
C PHE A 221 36.01 15.51 5.75
N VAL A 222 36.45 14.29 5.43
CA VAL A 222 35.60 13.25 4.81
C VAL A 222 34.36 12.94 5.66
N LEU A 223 34.43 13.02 6.99
CA LEU A 223 33.25 12.82 7.85
C LEU A 223 32.20 13.93 7.69
N PHE A 224 32.62 15.14 7.30
CA PHE A 224 31.76 16.29 7.13
C PHE A 224 31.22 16.46 5.70
N ILE A 225 31.69 15.66 4.74
CA ILE A 225 31.22 15.68 3.33
C ILE A 225 29.69 15.64 3.22
N PRO A 226 28.95 14.79 3.96
CA PRO A 226 27.49 14.79 3.87
C PRO A 226 26.83 16.14 4.23
N PHE A 227 27.40 16.88 5.17
CA PHE A 227 26.88 18.19 5.56
C PHE A 227 27.18 19.26 4.51
N PHE A 228 28.39 19.27 3.94
CA PHE A 228 28.76 20.20 2.86
C PHE A 228 27.93 19.96 1.59
N LEU A 229 27.64 18.69 1.28
CA LEU A 229 26.79 18.31 0.17
C LEU A 229 25.28 18.42 0.48
N ARG A 230 24.91 18.88 1.69
CA ARG A 230 23.53 18.99 2.16
C ARG A 230 22.71 17.70 1.97
N LEU A 231 23.35 16.55 2.18
CA LEU A 231 22.69 15.25 2.06
C LEU A 231 21.63 15.09 3.15
N ASP A 232 20.49 14.49 2.79
CA ASP A 232 19.49 14.06 3.79
C ASP A 232 20.11 13.08 4.80
N ILE A 233 19.52 13.00 6.00
CA ILE A 233 19.99 12.15 7.11
C ILE A 233 20.20 10.69 6.68
N SER A 234 19.31 10.13 5.86
CA SER A 234 19.43 8.78 5.28
C SER A 234 20.76 8.61 4.52
N TRP A 235 21.05 9.54 3.62
CA TRP A 235 22.24 9.52 2.77
C TRP A 235 23.51 9.74 3.57
N ALA A 236 23.46 10.60 4.60
CA ALA A 236 24.57 10.78 5.54
C ALA A 236 24.86 9.50 6.34
N ILE A 237 23.83 8.83 6.88
CA ILE A 237 23.98 7.56 7.61
C ILE A 237 24.56 6.47 6.71
N LEU A 238 24.08 6.37 5.46
CA LEU A 238 24.60 5.42 4.50
C LEU A 238 26.05 5.71 4.14
N PHE A 239 26.40 6.97 3.87
CA PHE A 239 27.76 7.40 3.56
C PHE A 239 28.73 6.98 4.68
N TRP A 240 28.40 7.27 5.94
CA TRP A 240 29.25 6.87 7.05
C TRP A 240 29.27 5.34 7.25
N SER A 241 28.19 4.64 6.95
CA SER A 241 28.17 3.16 6.98
C SER A 241 29.12 2.56 5.94
N ILE A 242 29.20 3.17 4.74
CA ILE A 242 30.15 2.80 3.68
C ILE A 242 31.59 3.17 4.06
N LEU A 243 31.81 4.32 4.70
CA LEU A 243 33.13 4.68 5.22
C LEU A 243 33.64 3.66 6.26
N LEU A 244 32.73 3.08 7.03
CA LEU A 244 33.05 2.04 8.01
C LEU A 244 33.17 0.63 7.41
N TRP A 245 33.04 0.45 6.09
CA TRP A 245 32.98 -0.85 5.41
C TRP A 245 34.05 -1.85 5.85
N GLY A 246 35.28 -1.41 6.10
CA GLY A 246 36.38 -2.28 6.56
C GLY A 246 36.27 -2.79 7.99
N TYR A 247 35.51 -2.09 8.84
CA TYR A 247 35.29 -2.47 10.24
C TYR A 247 34.05 -3.35 10.41
N VAL A 248 33.12 -3.31 9.46
CA VAL A 248 31.83 -4.03 9.51
C VAL A 248 32.01 -5.50 9.09
N PRO A 249 31.43 -6.48 9.82
CA PRO A 249 31.48 -7.89 9.44
C PRO A 249 30.74 -8.18 8.12
N ALA A 250 31.08 -9.27 7.44
CA ALA A 250 30.50 -9.64 6.13
C ALA A 250 28.97 -9.74 6.15
N ARG A 251 28.39 -10.30 7.22
CA ARG A 251 26.94 -10.45 7.39
C ARG A 251 26.23 -9.09 7.39
N GLU A 252 26.76 -8.09 8.09
CA GLU A 252 26.16 -6.75 8.15
C GLU A 252 26.42 -5.92 6.87
N ARG A 253 27.55 -6.15 6.18
CA ARG A 253 27.84 -5.47 4.89
C ARG A 253 26.78 -5.74 3.82
N GLN A 254 26.23 -6.96 3.76
CA GLN A 254 25.13 -7.28 2.84
C GLN A 254 23.93 -6.36 3.06
N PHE A 255 23.58 -6.08 4.32
CA PHE A 255 22.45 -5.19 4.65
C PHE A 255 22.75 -3.70 4.42
N ILE A 256 24.02 -3.28 4.42
CA ILE A 256 24.39 -1.92 3.98
C ILE A 256 24.13 -1.76 2.47
N VAL A 257 24.42 -2.79 1.67
CA VAL A 257 24.09 -2.79 0.23
C VAL A 257 22.59 -2.77 0.01
N VAL A 258 21.82 -3.59 0.75
CA VAL A 258 20.35 -3.56 0.69
C VAL A 258 19.81 -2.19 1.12
N PHE A 259 20.38 -1.58 2.16
CA PHE A 259 19.98 -0.23 2.59
C PHE A 259 20.19 0.80 1.48
N LEU A 260 21.32 0.76 0.78
CA LEU A 260 21.54 1.62 -0.39
C LEU A 260 20.49 1.38 -1.48
N ILE A 261 20.22 0.11 -1.82
CA ILE A 261 19.20 -0.24 -2.82
C ILE A 261 17.85 0.37 -2.41
N VAL A 262 17.43 0.19 -1.16
CA VAL A 262 16.20 0.78 -0.64
C VAL A 262 16.23 2.31 -0.75
N LEU A 263 17.32 2.98 -0.37
CA LEU A 263 17.42 4.45 -0.44
C LEU A 263 17.40 5.00 -1.87
N VAL A 264 17.99 4.30 -2.82
CA VAL A 264 18.00 4.70 -4.24
C VAL A 264 16.63 4.51 -4.86
N TYR A 265 16.02 3.34 -4.67
CA TYR A 265 14.84 2.96 -5.44
C TYR A 265 13.52 3.34 -4.77
N LEU A 266 13.46 3.46 -3.44
CA LEU A 266 12.21 3.77 -2.75
C LEU A 266 11.67 5.17 -3.11
N PRO A 267 12.47 6.26 -3.12
CA PRO A 267 11.98 7.57 -3.55
C PRO A 267 11.56 7.61 -5.02
N PHE A 268 12.29 6.90 -5.88
CA PHE A 268 11.93 6.76 -7.29
C PHE A 268 10.58 6.06 -7.43
N PHE A 269 10.38 4.93 -6.76
CA PHE A 269 9.13 4.19 -6.78
C PHE A 269 7.96 5.06 -6.30
N LEU A 270 8.14 5.80 -5.18
CA LEU A 270 7.14 6.70 -4.64
C LEU A 270 6.80 7.83 -5.62
N ARG A 271 7.81 8.51 -6.18
CA ARG A 271 7.62 9.61 -7.13
C ARG A 271 6.95 9.14 -8.42
N THR A 272 7.41 8.03 -8.96
CA THR A 272 6.88 7.48 -10.21
C THR A 272 5.44 7.04 -10.01
N SER A 273 5.12 6.31 -8.93
CA SER A 273 3.74 5.94 -8.60
C SER A 273 2.84 7.18 -8.45
N SER A 274 3.34 8.26 -7.84
CA SER A 274 2.61 9.52 -7.74
C SER A 274 2.39 10.21 -9.09
N SER A 275 3.42 10.28 -9.94
CA SER A 275 3.31 10.88 -11.28
C SER A 275 2.34 10.13 -12.17
N PHE A 276 2.24 8.81 -11.99
CA PHE A 276 1.30 7.97 -12.72
C PHE A 276 -0.13 8.20 -12.28
N LEU A 277 -0.37 8.25 -10.97
CA LEU A 277 -1.70 8.55 -10.45
C LEU A 277 -2.20 9.90 -10.93
N ASN A 278 -1.33 10.90 -10.95
CA ASN A 278 -1.68 12.25 -11.41
C ASN A 278 -1.62 12.38 -12.94
N GLY A 279 -1.48 11.27 -13.68
CA GLY A 279 -1.39 11.27 -15.13
C GLY A 279 -2.77 11.16 -15.79
N PRO A 280 -2.94 11.67 -17.03
CA PRO A 280 -4.23 11.69 -17.71
C PRO A 280 -4.80 10.29 -17.96
N ALA A 281 -3.95 9.28 -18.04
CA ALA A 281 -4.35 7.89 -18.22
C ALA A 281 -5.03 7.29 -16.97
N SER A 282 -4.68 7.80 -15.79
CA SER A 282 -5.25 7.42 -14.50
C SER A 282 -6.58 8.12 -14.26
N ASP A 283 -6.66 9.41 -14.63
CA ASP A 283 -7.91 10.18 -14.60
C ASP A 283 -8.99 9.50 -15.46
N ILE A 284 -8.65 9.06 -16.66
CA ILE A 284 -9.59 8.36 -17.54
C ILE A 284 -10.09 7.05 -16.94
N VAL A 285 -9.26 6.31 -16.20
CA VAL A 285 -9.72 5.10 -15.51
C VAL A 285 -10.74 5.43 -14.41
N LEU A 286 -10.59 6.56 -13.72
CA LEU A 286 -11.58 7.03 -12.75
C LEU A 286 -12.89 7.44 -13.43
N GLU A 287 -12.82 8.23 -14.50
CA GLU A 287 -13.99 8.65 -15.29
C GLU A 287 -14.75 7.42 -15.83
N MET A 288 -14.03 6.38 -16.28
CA MET A 288 -14.63 5.11 -16.69
C MET A 288 -15.31 4.37 -15.53
N ASN A 289 -14.71 4.40 -14.33
CA ASN A 289 -15.30 3.80 -13.14
C ASN A 289 -16.56 4.57 -12.70
N GLU A 290 -16.55 5.90 -12.80
CA GLU A 290 -17.75 6.72 -12.54
C GLU A 290 -18.87 6.40 -13.53
N ALA A 291 -18.53 6.24 -14.80
CA ALA A 291 -19.48 5.82 -15.83
C ALA A 291 -20.10 4.44 -15.57
N ASN A 292 -19.31 3.46 -15.07
CA ASN A 292 -19.83 2.15 -14.67
C ASN A 292 -20.89 2.22 -13.56
N HIS A 293 -20.85 3.27 -12.74
CA HIS A 293 -21.81 3.52 -11.67
C HIS A 293 -22.92 4.49 -12.05
N GLU A 294 -23.04 4.81 -13.33
CA GLU A 294 -24.01 5.76 -13.87
C GLU A 294 -23.90 7.17 -13.31
N ASN A 295 -22.68 7.56 -12.90
CA ASN A 295 -22.36 8.87 -12.33
C ASN A 295 -21.46 9.66 -13.28
N TRP A 296 -21.89 9.89 -14.52
CA TRP A 296 -21.14 10.69 -15.48
C TRP A 296 -21.83 12.02 -15.77
N ASP A 297 -21.05 13.06 -16.00
CA ASP A 297 -21.56 14.34 -16.49
C ASP A 297 -21.06 14.65 -17.91
N LYS A 298 -21.41 15.82 -18.43
CA LYS A 298 -20.94 16.27 -19.74
C LYS A 298 -19.41 16.39 -19.78
N GLY A 299 -18.77 16.76 -18.67
CA GLY A 299 -17.32 16.83 -18.54
C GLY A 299 -16.67 15.44 -18.63
N THR A 300 -17.23 14.43 -17.97
CA THR A 300 -16.80 13.03 -18.11
C THR A 300 -16.88 12.59 -19.57
N GLU A 301 -17.99 12.87 -20.25
CA GLU A 301 -18.18 12.52 -21.66
C GLU A 301 -17.15 13.23 -22.56
N GLU A 302 -16.93 14.54 -22.37
CA GLU A 302 -15.95 15.33 -23.11
C GLU A 302 -14.52 14.84 -22.89
N LYS A 303 -14.12 14.52 -21.65
CA LYS A 303 -12.81 13.96 -21.33
C LYS A 303 -12.59 12.60 -22.01
N LEU A 304 -13.58 11.70 -21.94
CA LEU A 304 -13.50 10.39 -22.59
C LEU A 304 -13.45 10.51 -24.12
N LYS A 305 -14.22 11.43 -24.71
CA LYS A 305 -14.17 11.72 -26.16
C LYS A 305 -12.82 12.30 -26.58
N ALA A 306 -12.31 13.31 -25.86
CA ALA A 306 -11.00 13.90 -26.10
C ALA A 306 -9.86 12.86 -25.99
N TRP A 307 -9.92 12.01 -24.97
CA TRP A 307 -8.99 10.90 -24.81
C TRP A 307 -9.03 9.94 -26.00
N SER A 308 -10.24 9.51 -26.39
CA SER A 308 -10.45 8.56 -27.50
C SER A 308 -10.03 9.15 -28.86
N LEU A 309 -10.06 10.47 -29.04
CA LEU A 309 -9.51 11.14 -30.22
C LEU A 309 -7.98 11.10 -30.23
N SER A 310 -7.33 11.32 -29.07
CA SER A 310 -5.87 11.27 -28.95
C SER A 310 -5.31 9.83 -29.00
N ARG A 311 -6.10 8.86 -28.55
CA ARG A 311 -5.76 7.43 -28.42
C ARG A 311 -6.90 6.57 -28.94
N SER A 312 -7.02 6.57 -30.26
CA SER A 312 -8.10 5.83 -30.95
C SER A 312 -7.98 4.31 -30.84
N ASP A 313 -6.85 3.80 -30.30
CA ASP A 313 -6.54 2.41 -30.01
C ASP A 313 -7.10 1.93 -28.66
N ASP A 314 -7.63 2.83 -27.83
CA ASP A 314 -8.13 2.51 -26.50
C ASP A 314 -9.55 1.90 -26.53
N ALA A 315 -9.62 0.58 -26.71
CA ALA A 315 -10.87 -0.18 -26.71
C ALA A 315 -11.72 0.05 -25.46
N GLY A 316 -11.08 0.24 -24.30
CA GLY A 316 -11.78 0.43 -23.03
C GLY A 316 -12.51 1.76 -22.94
N ALA A 317 -11.84 2.85 -23.32
CA ALA A 317 -12.48 4.16 -23.35
C ALA A 317 -13.64 4.22 -24.37
N LEU A 318 -13.46 3.60 -25.55
CA LEU A 318 -14.51 3.47 -26.56
C LEU A 318 -15.71 2.67 -26.04
N PHE A 319 -15.47 1.55 -25.35
CA PHE A 319 -16.52 0.75 -24.72
C PHE A 319 -17.32 1.56 -23.69
N THR A 320 -16.65 2.33 -22.84
CA THR A 320 -17.31 3.20 -21.85
C THR A 320 -18.14 4.29 -22.53
N LEU A 321 -17.64 4.91 -23.60
CA LEU A 321 -18.43 5.86 -24.39
C LEU A 321 -19.68 5.18 -24.97
N GLY A 322 -19.56 3.99 -25.53
CA GLY A 322 -20.72 3.22 -26.01
C GLY A 322 -21.76 2.96 -24.92
N LEU A 323 -21.33 2.67 -23.69
CA LEU A 323 -22.20 2.50 -22.52
C LEU A 323 -22.95 3.79 -22.19
N ILE A 324 -22.23 4.91 -22.13
CA ILE A 324 -22.80 6.24 -21.87
C ILE A 324 -23.85 6.59 -22.94
N GLU A 325 -23.51 6.44 -24.23
CA GLU A 325 -24.39 6.77 -25.35
C GLU A 325 -25.66 5.90 -25.35
N LYS A 326 -25.53 4.60 -25.05
CA LYS A 326 -26.66 3.67 -24.95
C LYS A 326 -27.61 4.08 -23.82
N LYS A 327 -27.07 4.44 -22.66
CA LYS A 327 -27.87 4.89 -21.50
C LYS A 327 -28.58 6.21 -21.77
N GLN A 328 -28.01 7.06 -22.62
CA GLN A 328 -28.65 8.30 -23.09
C GLN A 328 -29.68 8.05 -24.22
N GLY A 329 -29.89 6.80 -24.64
CA GLY A 329 -30.82 6.41 -25.71
C GLY A 329 -30.31 6.68 -27.13
N ARG A 330 -29.04 7.08 -27.29
CA ARG A 330 -28.41 7.38 -28.58
C ARG A 330 -27.82 6.11 -29.19
N TYR A 331 -28.70 5.19 -29.54
CA TYR A 331 -28.33 3.83 -29.96
C TYR A 331 -27.39 3.75 -31.16
N ALA A 332 -27.54 4.64 -32.15
CA ALA A 332 -26.65 4.67 -33.32
C ALA A 332 -25.20 5.04 -32.96
N GLN A 333 -25.03 5.99 -32.03
CA GLN A 333 -23.71 6.40 -31.53
C GLN A 333 -23.10 5.30 -30.65
N ALA A 334 -23.93 4.65 -29.82
CA ALA A 334 -23.52 3.50 -29.03
C ALA A 334 -23.02 2.34 -29.90
N GLU A 335 -23.72 2.02 -31.00
CA GLU A 335 -23.30 1.01 -31.96
C GLU A 335 -21.92 1.35 -32.57
N ASP A 336 -21.69 2.58 -33.02
CA ASP A 336 -20.39 3.01 -33.57
C ASP A 336 -19.26 2.78 -32.56
N PHE A 337 -19.44 3.25 -31.32
CA PHE A 337 -18.42 3.11 -30.29
C PHE A 337 -18.14 1.65 -29.92
N TYR A 338 -19.17 0.79 -29.82
CA TYR A 338 -18.95 -0.63 -29.56
C TYR A 338 -18.27 -1.35 -30.71
N ARG A 339 -18.64 -1.06 -31.96
CA ARG A 339 -17.95 -1.62 -33.14
C ARG A 339 -16.48 -1.23 -33.16
N ARG A 340 -16.17 0.05 -32.92
CA ARG A 340 -14.78 0.53 -32.83
C ARG A 340 -14.02 -0.09 -31.67
N ALA A 341 -14.66 -0.27 -30.51
CA ALA A 341 -14.05 -0.98 -29.37
C ALA A 341 -13.70 -2.43 -29.75
N ILE A 342 -14.58 -3.13 -30.45
CA ILE A 342 -14.37 -4.50 -30.95
C ILE A 342 -13.26 -4.55 -32.01
N GLU A 343 -13.18 -3.57 -32.90
CA GLU A 343 -12.09 -3.48 -33.89
C GLU A 343 -10.72 -3.33 -33.22
N ARG A 344 -10.65 -2.64 -32.07
CA ARG A 344 -9.41 -2.47 -31.30
C ARG A 344 -9.08 -3.67 -30.41
N ASP A 345 -10.10 -4.24 -29.76
CA ASP A 345 -9.97 -5.47 -28.97
C ASP A 345 -11.05 -6.47 -29.38
N PRO A 346 -10.75 -7.37 -30.35
CA PRO A 346 -11.69 -8.38 -30.81
C PRO A 346 -12.08 -9.41 -29.74
N ASN A 347 -11.39 -9.44 -28.60
CA ASN A 347 -11.66 -10.33 -27.47
C ASN A 347 -12.47 -9.65 -26.35
N LEU A 348 -12.88 -8.39 -26.53
CA LEU A 348 -13.67 -7.66 -25.53
C LEU A 348 -15.13 -8.15 -25.50
N SER A 349 -15.37 -9.26 -24.81
CA SER A 349 -16.67 -9.93 -24.71
C SER A 349 -17.81 -9.01 -24.25
N GLU A 350 -17.51 -8.06 -23.35
CA GLU A 350 -18.43 -7.06 -22.84
C GLU A 350 -18.98 -6.16 -23.94
N ALA A 351 -18.14 -5.78 -24.92
CA ALA A 351 -18.55 -4.93 -26.03
C ALA A 351 -19.53 -5.66 -26.96
N TYR A 352 -19.32 -6.96 -27.22
CA TYR A 352 -20.28 -7.76 -27.99
C TYR A 352 -21.62 -7.89 -27.27
N SER A 353 -21.63 -8.17 -25.97
CA SER A 353 -22.88 -8.26 -25.21
C SER A 353 -23.65 -6.93 -25.25
N ASN A 354 -22.98 -5.81 -24.98
CA ASN A 354 -23.64 -4.51 -25.00
C ASN A 354 -24.06 -4.05 -26.40
N LEU A 355 -23.32 -4.44 -27.44
CA LEU A 355 -23.76 -4.24 -28.82
C LEU A 355 -25.04 -5.05 -29.12
N GLY A 356 -25.13 -6.27 -28.60
CA GLY A 356 -26.38 -7.06 -28.63
C GLY A 356 -27.54 -6.35 -27.94
N ASN A 357 -27.29 -5.70 -26.80
CA ASN A 357 -28.29 -4.89 -26.09
C ASN A 357 -28.78 -3.72 -26.95
N VAL A 358 -27.87 -3.05 -27.67
CA VAL A 358 -28.22 -1.97 -28.61
C VAL A 358 -29.09 -2.49 -29.75
N TYR A 359 -28.74 -3.64 -30.35
CA TYR A 359 -29.53 -4.25 -31.41
C TYR A 359 -30.92 -4.68 -30.96
N LEU A 360 -31.06 -5.25 -29.76
CA LEU A 360 -32.38 -5.55 -29.20
C LEU A 360 -33.23 -4.28 -29.01
N ALA A 361 -32.64 -3.20 -28.50
CA ALA A 361 -33.34 -1.93 -28.34
C ALA A 361 -33.81 -1.34 -29.68
N GLN A 362 -33.07 -1.60 -30.76
CA GLN A 362 -33.41 -1.24 -32.14
C GLN A 362 -34.32 -2.28 -32.84
N LYS A 363 -34.77 -3.34 -32.14
CA LYS A 363 -35.55 -4.48 -32.67
C LYS A 363 -34.83 -5.31 -33.75
N GLN A 364 -33.52 -5.25 -33.83
CA GLN A 364 -32.69 -6.07 -34.71
C GLN A 364 -32.32 -7.40 -34.02
N ILE A 365 -33.32 -8.29 -33.87
CA ILE A 365 -33.21 -9.48 -33.01
C ILE A 365 -32.11 -10.44 -33.48
N GLN A 366 -31.98 -10.68 -34.78
CA GLN A 366 -30.96 -11.60 -35.32
C GLN A 366 -29.53 -11.08 -35.09
N SER A 367 -29.30 -9.77 -35.29
CA SER A 367 -28.01 -9.13 -34.99
C SER A 367 -27.69 -9.23 -33.50
N ALA A 368 -28.68 -9.07 -32.63
CA ALA A 368 -28.49 -9.22 -31.19
C ALA A 368 -28.09 -10.64 -30.79
N ILE A 369 -28.79 -11.65 -31.33
CA ILE A 369 -28.48 -13.07 -31.08
C ILE A 369 -27.04 -13.38 -31.49
N ALA A 370 -26.60 -12.93 -32.68
CA ALA A 370 -25.24 -13.13 -33.16
C ALA A 370 -24.21 -12.47 -32.22
N SER A 371 -24.45 -11.23 -31.80
CA SER A 371 -23.57 -10.53 -30.85
C SER A 371 -23.47 -11.24 -29.50
N TYR A 372 -24.58 -11.72 -28.94
CA TYR A 372 -24.54 -12.48 -27.68
C TYR A 372 -23.85 -13.83 -27.82
N GLN A 373 -24.06 -14.54 -28.92
CA GLN A 373 -23.34 -15.78 -29.21
C GLN A 373 -21.83 -15.53 -29.26
N ARG A 374 -21.40 -14.43 -29.89
CA ARG A 374 -19.99 -14.06 -29.93
C ARG A 374 -19.42 -13.73 -28.55
N ALA A 375 -20.19 -13.04 -27.70
CA ALA A 375 -19.79 -12.79 -26.31
C ALA A 375 -19.63 -14.11 -25.51
N ILE A 376 -20.53 -15.08 -25.71
CA ILE A 376 -20.49 -16.41 -25.08
C ILE A 376 -19.29 -17.23 -25.58
N GLU A 377 -18.95 -17.16 -26.87
CA GLU A 377 -17.77 -17.84 -27.42
C GLU A 377 -16.48 -17.33 -26.77
N LEU A 378 -16.39 -16.03 -26.50
CA LEU A 378 -15.24 -15.41 -25.86
C LEU A 378 -15.18 -15.68 -24.34
N ASN A 379 -16.34 -15.72 -23.67
CA ASN A 379 -16.43 -16.01 -22.24
C ASN A 379 -17.69 -16.83 -21.91
N PRO A 380 -17.58 -18.17 -21.94
CA PRO A 380 -18.72 -19.07 -21.81
C PRO A 380 -19.22 -19.25 -20.38
N GLU A 381 -18.52 -18.71 -19.38
CA GLU A 381 -18.89 -18.82 -17.95
C GLU A 381 -19.71 -17.62 -17.45
N LYS A 382 -19.93 -16.62 -18.29
CA LYS A 382 -20.61 -15.38 -17.90
C LYS A 382 -22.13 -15.51 -18.02
N GLY A 383 -22.79 -15.73 -16.88
CA GLY A 383 -24.24 -15.98 -16.81
C GLY A 383 -25.11 -14.87 -17.42
N SER A 384 -24.68 -13.61 -17.32
CA SER A 384 -25.39 -12.46 -17.91
C SER A 384 -25.54 -12.55 -19.43
N TYR A 385 -24.58 -13.16 -20.15
CA TYR A 385 -24.66 -13.31 -21.60
C TYR A 385 -25.76 -14.27 -22.02
N TYR A 386 -25.89 -15.39 -21.31
CA TYR A 386 -26.98 -16.34 -21.54
C TYR A 386 -28.34 -15.75 -21.17
N TYR A 387 -28.39 -14.91 -20.13
CA TYR A 387 -29.61 -14.19 -19.79
C TYR A 387 -30.02 -13.24 -20.91
N ASN A 388 -29.10 -12.43 -21.42
CA ASN A 388 -29.38 -11.53 -22.54
C ASN A 388 -29.77 -12.29 -23.82
N LEU A 389 -29.15 -13.45 -24.07
CA LEU A 389 -29.52 -14.32 -25.18
C LEU A 389 -30.93 -14.92 -25.00
N TYR A 390 -31.28 -15.37 -23.79
CA TYR A 390 -32.65 -15.79 -23.43
C TYR A 390 -33.65 -14.69 -23.75
N ARG A 391 -33.33 -13.45 -23.37
CA ARG A 391 -34.17 -12.27 -23.64
C ARG A 391 -34.37 -12.03 -25.13
N ALA A 392 -33.31 -12.20 -25.93
CA ALA A 392 -33.40 -12.10 -27.38
C ALA A 392 -34.29 -13.19 -27.98
N TYR A 393 -34.11 -14.45 -27.56
CA TYR A 393 -34.91 -15.57 -28.03
C TYR A 393 -36.39 -15.45 -27.65
N SER A 394 -36.70 -14.93 -26.46
CA SER A 394 -38.08 -14.73 -26.00
C SER A 394 -38.86 -13.69 -26.80
N GLN A 395 -38.22 -12.87 -27.64
CA GLN A 395 -38.92 -11.97 -28.56
C GLN A 395 -39.47 -12.70 -29.78
N GLU A 396 -39.02 -13.93 -30.06
CA GLU A 396 -39.36 -14.71 -31.24
C GLU A 396 -40.08 -16.01 -30.84
N THR A 397 -41.35 -16.15 -31.22
CA THR A 397 -42.18 -17.30 -30.81
C THR A 397 -41.58 -18.66 -31.21
N PHE A 398 -40.86 -18.71 -32.34
CA PHE A 398 -40.24 -19.93 -32.86
C PHE A 398 -39.00 -20.39 -32.07
N LEU A 399 -38.44 -19.55 -31.19
CA LEU A 399 -37.19 -19.82 -30.46
C LEU A 399 -37.39 -20.24 -29.00
N SER A 400 -38.62 -20.57 -28.59
CA SER A 400 -38.97 -20.94 -27.21
C SER A 400 -38.04 -22.00 -26.59
N GLY A 401 -37.79 -23.10 -27.31
CA GLY A 401 -36.89 -24.15 -26.82
C GLY A 401 -35.41 -23.75 -26.70
N LYS A 402 -34.94 -22.74 -27.47
CA LYS A 402 -33.59 -22.16 -27.28
C LYS A 402 -33.58 -21.17 -26.12
N SER A 403 -34.68 -20.45 -25.92
CA SER A 403 -34.88 -19.52 -24.82
C SER A 403 -34.75 -20.22 -23.47
N ASP A 404 -35.46 -21.33 -23.27
CA ASP A 404 -35.42 -22.09 -22.02
C ASP A 404 -34.01 -22.61 -21.69
N LYS A 405 -33.29 -23.11 -22.70
CA LYS A 405 -31.91 -23.58 -22.54
C LYS A 405 -30.98 -22.46 -22.11
N ALA A 406 -31.09 -21.28 -22.74
CA ALA A 406 -30.27 -20.12 -22.39
C ALA A 406 -30.58 -19.65 -20.96
N PHE A 407 -31.86 -19.60 -20.56
CA PHE A 407 -32.25 -19.23 -19.21
C PHE A 407 -31.74 -20.21 -18.14
N GLN A 408 -31.87 -21.52 -18.40
CA GLN A 408 -31.34 -22.55 -17.51
C GLN A 408 -29.82 -22.43 -17.35
N LYS A 409 -29.10 -22.18 -18.43
CA LYS A 409 -27.65 -22.00 -18.38
C LYS A 409 -27.26 -20.74 -17.60
N ALA A 410 -27.98 -19.64 -17.81
CA ALA A 410 -27.78 -18.41 -17.05
C ALA A 410 -27.97 -18.64 -15.54
N ARG A 411 -29.03 -19.38 -15.16
CA ARG A 411 -29.33 -19.73 -13.76
C ARG A 411 -28.30 -20.67 -13.15
N GLN A 412 -27.71 -21.58 -13.93
CA GLN A 412 -26.64 -22.46 -13.46
C GLN A 412 -25.35 -21.68 -13.18
N LEU A 413 -25.01 -20.72 -14.05
CA LEU A 413 -23.77 -19.95 -13.94
C LEU A 413 -23.87 -18.85 -12.88
N ASP A 414 -25.01 -18.18 -12.77
CA ASP A 414 -25.22 -17.12 -11.78
C ASP A 414 -26.65 -17.13 -11.21
N PRO A 415 -26.91 -17.99 -10.20
CA PRO A 415 -28.24 -18.10 -9.58
C PRO A 415 -28.71 -16.80 -8.93
N GLU A 416 -27.80 -16.04 -8.31
CA GLU A 416 -28.12 -14.80 -7.60
C GLU A 416 -28.55 -13.69 -8.57
N LEU A 417 -27.83 -13.54 -9.68
CA LEU A 417 -28.18 -12.62 -10.76
C LEU A 417 -29.57 -12.93 -11.31
N ILE A 418 -29.85 -14.18 -11.65
CA ILE A 418 -31.15 -14.56 -12.20
C ILE A 418 -32.27 -14.35 -11.21
N GLN A 419 -32.05 -14.68 -9.93
CA GLN A 419 -33.02 -14.40 -8.89
C GLN A 419 -33.32 -12.90 -8.82
N HIS A 420 -32.30 -12.03 -8.82
CA HIS A 420 -32.49 -10.59 -8.83
C HIS A 420 -33.32 -10.11 -10.03
N TYR A 421 -32.92 -10.47 -11.26
CA TYR A 421 -33.61 -10.01 -12.47
C TYR A 421 -34.99 -10.66 -12.70
N SER A 422 -35.26 -11.82 -12.09
CA SER A 422 -36.59 -12.45 -12.12
C SER A 422 -37.62 -11.77 -11.22
N THR A 423 -37.17 -11.05 -10.18
CA THR A 423 -38.05 -10.33 -9.24
C THR A 423 -38.44 -8.94 -9.71
N ILE A 424 -37.78 -8.42 -10.75
CA ILE A 424 -38.04 -7.08 -11.31
C ILE A 424 -39.07 -7.25 -12.44
N GLU A 425 -40.37 -7.15 -12.14
CA GLU A 425 -41.43 -7.17 -13.17
C GLU A 425 -41.35 -5.89 -14.04
N PRO A 426 -41.17 -5.98 -15.37
CA PRO A 426 -40.93 -4.80 -16.18
C PRO A 426 -42.17 -4.33 -16.94
N SER A 427 -42.36 -3.01 -16.98
CA SER A 427 -43.33 -2.30 -17.84
C SER A 427 -42.79 -1.93 -19.24
N ASN A 428 -41.50 -2.13 -19.54
CA ASN A 428 -40.85 -1.72 -20.80
C ASN A 428 -39.93 -2.83 -21.38
N MET A 429 -39.92 -3.02 -22.70
CA MET A 429 -39.12 -4.06 -23.40
C MET A 429 -37.61 -3.87 -23.25
N ASN A 430 -37.11 -2.64 -23.08
CA ASN A 430 -35.69 -2.33 -22.86
C ASN A 430 -35.19 -2.60 -21.42
N ARG A 431 -36.05 -3.09 -20.53
CA ARG A 431 -35.83 -3.04 -19.07
C ARG A 431 -35.07 -4.24 -18.47
N VAL A 432 -34.72 -5.28 -19.24
CA VAL A 432 -34.04 -6.45 -18.63
C VAL A 432 -33.01 -7.11 -19.55
N VAL A 433 -32.25 -6.30 -20.27
CA VAL A 433 -30.92 -6.75 -20.70
C VAL A 433 -29.92 -6.25 -19.67
N ILE A 434 -28.96 -7.11 -19.34
CA ILE A 434 -27.91 -6.84 -18.38
C ILE A 434 -26.81 -6.11 -19.14
N ASP A 435 -26.53 -4.88 -18.70
CA ASP A 435 -25.42 -4.12 -19.23
C ASP A 435 -24.12 -4.57 -18.58
N GLU A 436 -23.16 -4.86 -19.43
CA GLU A 436 -21.81 -5.15 -19.02
C GLU A 436 -21.08 -3.86 -18.70
N VAL A 437 -20.28 -3.92 -17.63
CA VAL A 437 -19.42 -2.84 -17.17
C VAL A 437 -18.05 -3.40 -16.89
N PHE A 438 -17.03 -2.55 -16.89
CA PHE A 438 -15.68 -3.00 -16.51
C PHE A 438 -15.62 -3.43 -15.06
N THR A 439 -15.03 -4.59 -14.83
CA THR A 439 -14.80 -5.07 -13.46
C THR A 439 -13.62 -4.33 -12.84
N THR A 440 -13.58 -4.26 -11.51
CA THR A 440 -12.44 -3.68 -10.79
C THR A 440 -11.14 -4.39 -11.10
N GLN A 441 -11.17 -5.69 -11.40
CA GLN A 441 -10.01 -6.43 -11.88
C GLN A 441 -9.53 -5.92 -13.24
N MET A 442 -10.42 -5.57 -14.17
CA MET A 442 -10.04 -4.99 -15.46
C MET A 442 -9.44 -3.59 -15.29
N PHE A 443 -9.98 -2.76 -14.40
CA PHE A 443 -9.37 -1.47 -14.06
C PHE A 443 -7.98 -1.63 -13.45
N TRP A 444 -7.81 -2.58 -12.51
CA TRP A 444 -6.50 -2.91 -11.96
C TRP A 444 -5.54 -3.43 -13.02
N ARG A 445 -5.98 -4.33 -13.89
CA ARG A 445 -5.16 -4.84 -14.99
C ARG A 445 -4.72 -3.71 -15.90
N ARG A 446 -5.63 -2.83 -16.30
CA ARG A 446 -5.33 -1.65 -17.10
C ARG A 446 -4.35 -0.70 -16.41
N PHE A 447 -4.55 -0.42 -15.12
CA PHE A 447 -3.64 0.38 -14.30
C PHE A 447 -2.25 -0.28 -14.22
N LEU A 448 -2.20 -1.59 -13.96
CA LEU A 448 -0.97 -2.36 -13.89
C LEU A 448 -0.29 -2.52 -15.25
N ASP A 449 -1.02 -2.58 -16.35
CA ASP A 449 -0.45 -2.65 -17.70
C ASP A 449 0.24 -1.33 -18.06
N GLN A 450 -0.26 -0.18 -17.59
CA GLN A 450 0.49 1.08 -17.63
C GLN A 450 1.76 1.04 -16.76
N TYR A 451 1.74 0.23 -15.70
CA TYR A 451 2.84 0.06 -14.76
C TYR A 451 3.86 -1.02 -15.16
N ILE A 452 3.49 -2.05 -15.93
CA ILE A 452 4.34 -3.23 -16.22
C ILE A 452 4.57 -3.41 -17.73
N GLY A 453 3.71 -2.84 -18.58
CA GLY A 453 3.71 -3.03 -20.04
C GLY A 453 4.96 -2.53 -20.77
N LYS A 454 4.93 -2.52 -22.11
CA LYS A 454 6.11 -2.26 -22.98
C LYS A 454 6.84 -0.93 -22.70
N GLU A 455 6.19 0.05 -22.06
CA GLU A 455 6.78 1.30 -21.56
C GLU A 455 6.60 1.51 -20.03
N GLY A 456 6.33 0.42 -19.28
CA GLY A 456 5.99 0.41 -17.86
C GLY A 456 7.16 0.74 -16.93
N LEU A 457 6.90 0.76 -15.61
CA LEU A 457 7.85 0.99 -14.52
C LEU A 457 9.13 0.18 -14.66
N LEU A 458 9.10 -1.12 -14.98
CA LEU A 458 10.34 -1.89 -15.12
C LEU A 458 11.21 -1.39 -16.27
N PHE A 459 10.58 -1.07 -17.41
CA PHE A 459 11.26 -0.45 -18.55
C PHE A 459 11.73 0.97 -18.20
N ARG A 460 10.93 1.76 -17.48
CA ARG A 460 11.30 3.11 -17.01
C ARG A 460 12.32 3.11 -15.88
N LEU A 461 12.39 2.08 -15.04
CA LEU A 461 13.41 1.86 -14.02
C LEU A 461 14.74 1.56 -14.69
N PHE A 462 14.70 0.69 -15.70
CA PHE A 462 15.83 0.43 -16.56
C PHE A 462 16.26 1.72 -17.28
N LYS A 463 15.32 2.42 -17.95
CA LYS A 463 15.57 3.66 -18.70
C LYS A 463 16.06 4.81 -17.83
N ALA A 464 15.50 5.01 -16.63
CA ALA A 464 15.90 6.07 -15.69
C ALA A 464 17.33 5.90 -15.18
N TRP A 465 17.85 4.67 -15.16
CA TRP A 465 19.26 4.39 -14.92
C TRP A 465 20.17 4.94 -16.02
N PHE A 466 19.65 5.12 -17.24
CA PHE A 466 20.38 5.57 -18.42
C PHE A 466 20.05 7.01 -18.85
N GLU A 467 18.86 7.54 -18.53
CA GLU A 467 18.41 8.87 -18.98
C GLU A 467 18.87 10.04 -18.10
N ALA A 468 19.18 9.81 -16.81
CA ALA A 468 19.51 10.89 -15.87
C ALA A 468 21.03 11.15 -15.69
N ILE A 469 21.90 10.50 -16.47
CA ILE A 469 23.35 10.73 -16.45
C ILE A 469 23.73 11.41 -17.76
N PRO A 470 24.50 12.52 -17.76
CA PRO A 470 24.87 13.23 -18.99
C PRO A 470 25.39 12.25 -20.05
N SER A 471 25.01 12.51 -21.31
CA SER A 471 25.19 11.65 -22.50
C SER A 471 26.63 11.22 -22.82
N ALA A 472 27.61 11.61 -21.99
CA ALA A 472 29.00 11.28 -22.16
C ALA A 472 29.37 9.85 -21.71
N LEU A 473 28.80 9.25 -20.64
CA LEU A 473 29.05 7.83 -20.26
C LEU A 473 27.95 7.27 -19.31
N PRO A 474 26.81 6.79 -19.82
CA PRO A 474 25.68 6.33 -18.99
C PRO A 474 25.94 5.01 -18.24
N LEU A 475 27.01 4.28 -18.58
CA LEU A 475 27.42 3.05 -17.88
C LEU A 475 28.40 3.32 -16.72
N LEU A 476 28.95 4.53 -16.58
CA LEU A 476 30.07 4.75 -15.67
C LEU A 476 29.67 4.73 -14.20
N ALA A 477 28.63 5.45 -13.78
CA ALA A 477 28.37 5.62 -12.35
C ALA A 477 28.04 4.32 -11.60
N PRO A 478 27.22 3.40 -12.15
CA PRO A 478 26.95 2.14 -11.48
C PRO A 478 28.09 1.13 -11.60
N ILE A 479 28.83 1.15 -12.71
CA ILE A 479 30.05 0.34 -12.88
C ILE A 479 31.14 0.84 -11.94
N LEU A 480 31.33 2.15 -11.79
CA LEU A 480 32.24 2.77 -10.83
C LEU A 480 31.81 2.48 -9.41
N PHE A 481 30.50 2.48 -9.12
CA PHE A 481 29.99 2.16 -7.81
C PHE A 481 30.21 0.67 -7.46
N LEU A 482 29.94 -0.24 -8.40
CA LEU A 482 30.21 -1.66 -8.23
C LEU A 482 31.72 -1.93 -8.16
N ALA A 483 32.52 -1.28 -9.00
CA ALA A 483 33.98 -1.33 -8.97
C ALA A 483 34.54 -0.75 -7.67
N PHE A 484 33.91 0.28 -7.11
CA PHE A 484 34.23 0.84 -5.80
C PHE A 484 33.90 -0.16 -4.69
N LEU A 485 32.72 -0.80 -4.71
CA LEU A 485 32.36 -1.85 -3.75
C LEU A 485 33.29 -3.07 -3.84
N ILE A 486 33.63 -3.50 -5.06
CA ILE A 486 34.57 -4.61 -5.31
C ILE A 486 35.98 -4.21 -4.85
N GLY A 487 36.43 -3.00 -5.20
CA GLY A 487 37.72 -2.44 -4.81
C GLY A 487 37.85 -2.31 -3.30
N MET A 488 36.83 -1.78 -2.63
CA MET A 488 36.76 -1.72 -1.17
C MET A 488 36.72 -3.12 -0.55
N THR A 489 36.01 -4.08 -1.15
CA THR A 489 35.99 -5.47 -0.67
C THR A 489 37.35 -6.15 -0.82
N ARG A 490 38.10 -5.87 -1.90
CA ARG A 490 39.49 -6.34 -2.05
C ARG A 490 40.44 -5.64 -1.09
N TYR A 491 40.34 -4.32 -0.95
CA TYR A 491 41.15 -3.52 -0.01
C TYR A 491 40.95 -3.97 1.44
N THR A 492 39.72 -4.33 1.82
CA THR A 492 39.42 -4.87 3.15
C THR A 492 39.92 -6.29 3.40
N ARG A 493 40.16 -7.08 2.35
CA ARG A 493 40.88 -8.35 2.47
C ARG A 493 42.39 -8.14 2.61
N ALA A 494 42.93 -7.15 1.90
CA ALA A 494 44.37 -6.85 1.93
C ALA A 494 44.81 -6.16 3.23
N LYS A 495 44.04 -5.20 3.73
CA LYS A 495 44.34 -4.46 4.97
C LYS A 495 43.64 -5.11 6.17
N ARG A 496 44.41 -5.46 7.21
CA ARG A 496 43.88 -6.02 8.46
C ARG A 496 43.25 -4.92 9.32
N PHE A 497 41.96 -4.65 9.11
CA PHE A 497 41.20 -3.72 9.94
C PHE A 497 41.10 -4.18 11.41
N LEU A 498 41.01 -3.20 12.32
CA LEU A 498 40.75 -3.45 13.73
C LEU A 498 39.31 -3.94 13.92
N THR A 499 39.14 -4.87 14.85
CA THR A 499 37.85 -5.37 15.29
C THR A 499 37.70 -5.17 16.79
N ARG A 500 36.45 -5.13 17.27
CA ARG A 500 36.18 -5.05 18.69
C ARG A 500 36.07 -6.45 19.27
N CYS A 501 36.85 -6.77 20.30
CA CYS A 501 36.72 -8.04 20.99
C CYS A 501 35.32 -8.16 21.62
N PRO A 502 34.57 -9.25 21.36
CA PRO A 502 33.21 -9.41 21.86
C PRO A 502 33.17 -9.69 23.37
N MET A 503 34.29 -10.13 23.99
CA MET A 503 34.39 -10.33 25.45
C MET A 503 34.68 -9.05 26.24
N CYS A 504 35.70 -8.28 25.85
CA CYS A 504 36.19 -7.15 26.65
C CYS A 504 36.08 -5.78 25.98
N GLY A 505 35.61 -5.74 24.73
CA GLY A 505 35.39 -4.50 23.99
C GLY A 505 36.67 -3.81 23.50
N SER A 506 37.86 -4.40 23.69
CA SER A 506 39.14 -3.83 23.24
C SER A 506 39.30 -3.91 21.72
N ALA A 507 39.99 -2.93 21.13
CA ALA A 507 40.31 -2.92 19.71
C ALA A 507 41.49 -3.86 19.44
N THR A 508 41.27 -4.92 18.67
CA THR A 508 42.30 -5.91 18.34
C THR A 508 42.18 -6.38 16.89
N HIS A 509 43.26 -6.92 16.34
CA HIS A 509 43.18 -7.75 15.14
C HIS A 509 42.50 -9.09 15.50
N ARG A 510 41.85 -9.73 14.54
CA ARG A 510 41.10 -10.98 14.76
C ARG A 510 42.06 -12.11 15.14
N PHE A 511 41.90 -12.67 16.34
CA PHE A 511 42.54 -13.91 16.78
C PHE A 511 41.43 -14.96 16.85
N TYR A 512 41.45 -15.92 15.93
CA TYR A 512 40.36 -16.89 15.73
C TYR A 512 40.47 -18.06 16.70
N LEU A 513 39.33 -18.47 17.25
CA LEU A 513 39.18 -19.63 18.11
C LEU A 513 38.93 -20.87 17.23
N GLY A 514 39.98 -21.62 16.84
CA GLY A 514 39.85 -22.94 16.21
C GLY A 514 40.51 -23.12 14.82
N ALA A 515 40.48 -24.37 14.32
CA ALA A 515 40.99 -24.75 13.01
C ALA A 515 40.11 -24.21 11.86
N TRP A 516 40.71 -24.05 10.69
CA TRP A 516 40.26 -23.23 9.55
C TRP A 516 38.87 -23.55 8.92
N GLU A 517 38.14 -24.55 9.41
CA GLU A 517 37.04 -25.18 8.67
C GLU A 517 35.60 -24.84 9.14
N THR A 518 35.39 -24.12 10.24
CA THR A 518 34.01 -23.75 10.66
C THR A 518 33.59 -22.33 10.19
N PRO A 519 32.35 -22.15 9.68
CA PRO A 519 31.85 -20.85 9.18
C PRO A 519 31.58 -19.80 10.28
N GLU A 520 31.53 -20.21 11.54
CA GLU A 520 31.22 -19.37 12.69
C GLU A 520 32.46 -19.15 13.55
N GLN A 521 33.44 -18.45 12.98
CA GLN A 521 34.68 -18.14 13.67
C GLN A 521 34.42 -17.11 14.78
N GLU A 522 34.30 -17.57 16.03
CA GLU A 522 34.38 -16.69 17.19
C GLU A 522 35.81 -16.14 17.30
N PHE A 523 35.95 -14.82 17.42
CA PHE A 523 37.24 -14.17 17.56
C PHE A 523 37.29 -13.40 18.87
N VAL A 524 38.42 -13.47 19.57
CA VAL A 524 38.60 -12.78 20.84
C VAL A 524 39.95 -12.09 20.89
N CYS A 525 40.14 -11.18 21.85
CA CYS A 525 41.43 -10.54 22.05
C CYS A 525 42.46 -11.60 22.49
N PHE A 526 43.73 -11.46 22.11
CA PHE A 526 44.79 -12.39 22.54
C PHE A 526 44.79 -12.62 24.08
N ASN A 527 44.65 -11.54 24.85
CA ASN A 527 44.57 -11.62 26.31
C ASN A 527 43.32 -12.36 26.81
N CYS A 528 42.20 -12.25 26.08
CA CYS A 528 40.93 -12.89 26.42
C CYS A 528 40.98 -14.38 26.08
N HIS A 529 41.62 -14.73 24.97
CA HIS A 529 41.89 -16.09 24.55
C HIS A 529 42.68 -16.84 25.62
N ARG A 530 43.84 -16.30 26.01
CA ARG A 530 44.71 -16.91 27.02
C ARG A 530 44.01 -17.07 28.37
N LEU A 531 43.33 -16.02 28.81
CA LEU A 531 42.73 -15.98 30.15
C LEU A 531 41.45 -16.81 30.25
N PHE A 532 40.50 -16.66 29.32
CA PHE A 532 39.16 -17.23 29.46
C PHE A 532 38.95 -18.53 28.66
N VAL A 533 39.67 -18.71 27.55
CA VAL A 533 39.52 -19.89 26.70
C VAL A 533 40.57 -20.94 27.04
N GLN A 534 41.85 -20.57 27.03
CA GLN A 534 42.96 -21.47 27.37
C GLN A 534 43.14 -21.67 28.88
N LYS A 535 42.49 -20.83 29.71
CA LYS A 535 42.57 -20.87 31.18
C LYS A 535 44.03 -20.84 31.70
N GLU A 536 44.87 -20.07 31.03
CA GLU A 536 46.28 -19.96 31.38
C GLU A 536 46.46 -19.18 32.69
N LYS A 537 47.36 -19.66 33.56
CA LYS A 537 47.67 -19.00 34.84
C LYS A 537 48.54 -17.77 34.61
N LEU A 538 47.89 -16.62 34.40
CA LEU A 538 48.53 -15.31 34.32
C LEU A 538 48.67 -14.66 35.70
N HIS A 539 49.57 -13.68 35.82
CA HIS A 539 49.77 -12.92 37.05
C HIS A 539 48.44 -12.34 37.59
N PRO A 540 48.13 -12.48 38.90
CA PRO A 540 46.82 -12.12 39.47
C PRO A 540 46.32 -10.72 39.11
N LYS A 541 47.20 -9.70 39.19
CA LYS A 541 46.87 -8.30 38.82
C LYS A 541 46.40 -8.14 37.35
N ILE A 542 46.95 -8.93 36.42
CA ILE A 542 46.58 -8.85 34.99
C ILE A 542 45.22 -9.51 34.79
N THR A 543 45.02 -10.67 35.42
CA THR A 543 43.76 -11.42 35.43
C THR A 543 42.61 -10.57 35.98
N GLU A 544 42.81 -9.95 37.14
CA GLU A 544 41.83 -9.08 37.80
C GLU A 544 41.48 -7.85 36.94
N LYS A 545 42.49 -7.14 36.43
CA LYS A 545 42.25 -5.98 35.56
C LYS A 545 41.47 -6.35 34.30
N LYS A 546 41.75 -7.53 33.72
CA LYS A 546 41.07 -8.00 32.51
C LYS A 546 39.67 -8.53 32.80
N SER A 547 39.43 -9.23 33.91
CA SER A 547 38.10 -9.68 34.32
C SER A 547 37.19 -8.49 34.64
N ILE A 548 37.68 -7.48 35.37
CA ILE A 548 36.94 -6.23 35.63
C ILE A 548 36.58 -5.54 34.31
N GLN A 549 37.53 -5.40 33.38
CA GLN A 549 37.28 -4.78 32.08
C GLN A 549 36.22 -5.56 31.28
N ALA A 550 36.35 -6.89 31.23
CA ALA A 550 35.43 -7.74 30.49
C ALA A 550 34.02 -7.72 31.11
N ASN A 551 33.92 -7.81 32.44
CA ASN A 551 32.65 -7.74 33.17
C ASN A 551 31.96 -6.39 32.98
N ALA A 552 32.69 -5.29 33.08
CA ALA A 552 32.16 -3.95 32.84
C ALA A 552 31.63 -3.82 31.40
N PHE A 553 32.38 -4.34 30.41
CA PHE A 553 31.96 -4.33 29.02
C PHE A 553 30.70 -5.19 28.79
N GLN A 554 30.67 -6.43 29.25
CA GLN A 554 29.50 -7.32 29.12
C GLN A 554 28.26 -6.71 29.76
N LYS A 555 28.38 -6.19 30.98
CA LYS A 555 27.27 -5.54 31.69
C LYS A 555 26.75 -4.32 30.94
N GLN A 556 27.65 -3.48 30.41
CA GLN A 556 27.25 -2.32 29.61
C GLN A 556 26.62 -2.72 28.27
N ASN A 557 27.18 -3.72 27.60
CA ASN A 557 26.70 -4.22 26.30
C ASN A 557 25.30 -4.83 26.44
N GLN A 558 25.11 -5.66 27.47
CA GLN A 558 23.83 -6.25 27.82
C GLN A 558 22.82 -5.18 28.23
N PHE A 559 23.21 -4.20 29.06
CA PHE A 559 22.35 -3.08 29.43
C PHE A 559 21.88 -2.30 28.20
N THR A 560 22.79 -1.98 27.28
CA THR A 560 22.48 -1.20 26.07
C THR A 560 21.52 -1.96 25.17
N GLY A 561 21.80 -3.24 24.90
CA GLY A 561 20.93 -4.08 24.08
C GLY A 561 19.55 -4.27 24.71
N LYS A 562 19.44 -4.52 26.03
CA LYS A 562 18.15 -4.69 26.71
C LYS A 562 17.37 -3.39 26.82
N PHE A 563 18.00 -2.30 27.27
CA PHE A 563 17.36 -1.01 27.48
C PHE A 563 16.73 -0.49 26.18
N LEU A 564 17.51 -0.45 25.10
CA LEU A 564 17.01 0.04 23.80
C LEU A 564 15.99 -0.91 23.18
N SER A 565 16.08 -2.22 23.45
CA SER A 565 15.05 -3.18 23.01
C SER A 565 13.68 -2.93 23.62
N TYR A 566 13.57 -2.31 24.80
CA TYR A 566 12.26 -1.98 25.37
C TYR A 566 11.54 -0.89 24.57
N PHE A 567 12.28 0.02 23.95
CA PHE A 567 11.73 1.11 23.14
C PHE A 567 11.63 0.74 21.65
N LEU A 568 12.56 -0.09 21.17
CA LEU A 568 12.69 -0.47 19.76
C LEU A 568 12.76 -1.99 19.64
N VAL A 569 11.62 -2.60 19.29
CA VAL A 569 11.53 -4.05 19.12
C VAL A 569 12.43 -4.51 17.97
N GLY A 570 13.36 -5.42 18.25
CA GLY A 570 14.39 -5.88 17.29
C GLY A 570 15.76 -5.23 17.45
N PHE A 571 15.88 -4.12 18.20
CA PHE A 571 17.16 -3.43 18.38
C PHE A 571 18.25 -4.34 18.99
N GLY A 572 17.90 -5.14 20.00
CA GLY A 572 18.85 -6.03 20.67
C GLY A 572 19.42 -7.12 19.75
N ASP A 573 18.62 -7.60 18.80
CA ASP A 573 19.08 -8.56 17.79
C ASP A 573 20.07 -7.89 16.81
N LEU A 574 19.81 -6.64 16.38
CA LEU A 574 20.79 -5.85 15.60
C LEU A 574 22.09 -5.62 16.37
N TRP A 575 21.96 -5.25 17.65
CA TRP A 575 23.09 -4.92 18.51
C TRP A 575 24.05 -6.11 18.67
N ARG A 576 23.51 -7.33 18.78
CA ARG A 576 24.28 -8.59 18.86
C ARG A 576 24.81 -9.11 17.51
N GLY A 577 24.50 -8.44 16.40
CA GLY A 577 24.97 -8.89 15.08
C GLY A 577 24.09 -9.94 14.41
N HIS A 578 22.79 -9.98 14.73
CA HIS A 578 21.78 -10.72 13.97
C HIS A 578 20.92 -9.76 13.12
N PRO A 579 21.47 -9.20 12.03
CA PRO A 579 20.84 -8.12 11.27
C PRO A 579 19.47 -8.49 10.70
N LEU A 580 19.31 -9.69 10.12
CA LEU A 580 18.04 -10.13 9.51
C LEU A 580 16.89 -10.15 10.52
N ARG A 581 17.08 -10.82 11.68
CA ARG A 581 16.06 -10.92 12.72
C ARG A 581 15.73 -9.55 13.31
N GLY A 582 16.75 -8.73 13.58
CA GLY A 582 16.55 -7.40 14.12
C GLY A 582 15.82 -6.46 13.15
N LEU A 583 16.15 -6.50 11.85
CA LEU A 583 15.46 -5.72 10.82
C LEU A 583 14.00 -6.16 10.66
N LEU A 584 13.71 -7.45 10.64
CA LEU A 584 12.34 -7.96 10.54
C LEU A 584 11.48 -7.51 11.72
N LEU A 585 12.01 -7.61 12.94
CA LEU A 585 11.30 -7.18 14.14
C LEU A 585 11.08 -5.66 14.17
N LEU A 586 12.07 -4.87 13.76
CA LEU A 586 11.93 -3.42 13.63
C LEU A 586 10.91 -3.04 12.54
N PHE A 587 10.91 -3.76 11.42
CA PHE A 587 9.96 -3.57 10.34
C PHE A 587 8.53 -3.78 10.82
N LEU A 588 8.24 -4.91 11.50
CA LEU A 588 6.93 -5.18 12.09
C LEU A 588 6.55 -4.12 13.13
N PHE A 589 7.49 -3.73 13.98
CA PHE A 589 7.28 -2.68 14.98
C PHE A 589 6.87 -1.35 14.35
N PHE A 590 7.55 -0.92 13.29
CA PHE A 590 7.20 0.31 12.59
C PHE A 590 5.89 0.21 11.80
N ILE A 591 5.51 -0.98 11.30
CA ILE A 591 4.18 -1.17 10.71
C ILE A 591 3.10 -0.84 11.73
N PHE A 592 3.20 -1.35 12.96
CA PHE A 592 2.23 -1.04 14.01
C PHE A 592 2.22 0.44 14.39
N ILE A 593 3.39 1.06 14.56
CA ILE A 593 3.49 2.49 14.88
C ILE A 593 2.89 3.34 13.76
N LEU A 594 3.28 3.11 12.51
CA LEU A 594 2.80 3.90 11.38
C LEU A 594 1.31 3.67 11.14
N ARG A 595 0.80 2.45 11.35
CA ARG A 595 -0.65 2.19 11.30
C ARG A 595 -1.41 2.98 12.36
N PHE A 596 -0.82 3.15 13.55
CA PHE A 596 -1.40 3.94 14.64
C PHE A 596 -1.31 5.45 14.37
N VAL A 597 -0.17 5.95 13.87
CA VAL A 597 0.03 7.36 13.51
C VAL A 597 -0.90 7.76 12.37
N PHE A 598 -0.96 6.96 11.31
CA PHE A 598 -1.85 7.14 10.16
C PHE A 598 -3.18 6.41 10.35
N TRP A 599 -3.80 6.61 11.52
CA TRP A 599 -5.04 5.94 11.89
C TRP A 599 -6.17 6.20 10.91
N SER A 600 -6.36 7.49 10.59
CA SER A 600 -7.34 8.03 9.65
C SER A 600 -6.97 7.80 8.19
N GLY A 601 -5.86 7.09 7.95
CA GLY A 601 -5.27 6.97 6.64
C GLY A 601 -4.19 8.01 6.36
N VAL A 602 -3.43 7.74 5.30
CA VAL A 602 -2.37 8.58 4.73
C VAL A 602 -2.97 9.56 3.72
N LEU A 603 -4.04 9.14 3.03
CA LEU A 603 -4.80 9.97 2.10
C LEU A 603 -6.11 10.42 2.77
N PRO A 604 -6.58 11.65 2.51
CA PRO A 604 -7.90 12.07 2.96
C PRO A 604 -8.96 11.20 2.24
N GLU A 605 -9.66 10.33 2.99
CA GLU A 605 -10.87 9.65 2.48
C GLU A 605 -12.00 10.69 2.34
N SER A 606 -12.73 10.63 1.22
CA SER A 606 -13.85 11.55 0.91
C SER A 606 -14.94 11.51 2.00
N ALA A 607 -15.21 12.69 2.55
CA ALA A 607 -16.42 13.16 3.27
C ALA A 607 -16.88 12.48 4.58
N LEU A 608 -16.59 11.21 4.84
CA LEU A 608 -17.00 10.53 6.08
C LEU A 608 -15.78 10.01 6.83
N GLN A 609 -14.99 10.94 7.38
CA GLN A 609 -13.97 10.59 8.36
C GLN A 609 -14.63 9.85 9.51
N SER A 610 -14.31 8.57 9.66
CA SER A 610 -14.61 7.88 10.90
C SER A 610 -13.79 8.52 12.00
N ARG A 611 -14.47 9.19 12.94
CA ARG A 611 -13.89 9.43 14.26
C ARG A 611 -13.38 8.09 14.81
N PHE A 612 -12.18 8.14 15.37
CA PHE A 612 -11.48 7.09 16.10
C PHE A 612 -12.35 5.88 16.49
N SER A 613 -12.18 4.76 15.77
CA SER A 613 -12.87 3.49 16.04
C SER A 613 -12.17 2.76 17.18
N TRP A 614 -12.79 2.76 18.37
CA TRP A 614 -12.27 1.99 19.51
C TRP A 614 -12.11 0.50 19.20
N GLY A 615 -12.95 -0.07 18.33
CA GLY A 615 -12.86 -1.48 17.92
C GLY A 615 -11.59 -1.79 17.13
N ASP A 616 -11.25 -0.95 16.16
CA ASP A 616 -10.01 -1.09 15.40
C ASP A 616 -8.80 -0.93 16.34
N LEU A 617 -8.87 -0.03 17.34
CA LEU A 617 -7.76 0.19 18.27
C LEU A 617 -7.56 -1.01 19.17
N LEU A 618 -8.64 -1.62 19.66
CA LEU A 618 -8.57 -2.85 20.44
C LEU A 618 -8.00 -4.01 19.59
N PHE A 619 -8.38 -4.10 18.31
CA PHE A 619 -7.86 -5.12 17.41
C PHE A 619 -6.36 -4.95 17.15
N TRP A 620 -5.94 -3.80 16.61
CA TRP A 620 -4.52 -3.55 16.29
C TRP A 620 -3.66 -3.39 17.54
N GLY A 621 -4.19 -2.76 18.59
CA GLY A 621 -3.56 -2.63 19.90
C GLY A 621 -3.39 -3.98 20.60
N GLY A 622 -4.35 -4.90 20.46
CA GLY A 622 -4.24 -6.28 20.95
C GLY A 622 -3.11 -7.05 20.25
N PHE A 623 -3.04 -6.99 18.92
CA PHE A 623 -1.94 -7.60 18.16
C PHE A 623 -0.58 -7.00 18.52
N PHE A 624 -0.50 -5.67 18.62
CA PHE A 624 0.72 -4.99 19.03
C PHE A 624 1.12 -5.36 20.47
N GLY A 625 0.16 -5.43 21.38
CA GLY A 625 0.37 -5.85 22.77
C GLY A 625 0.89 -7.28 22.88
N LEU A 626 0.30 -8.21 22.13
CA LEU A 626 0.77 -9.60 22.06
C LEU A 626 2.19 -9.70 21.46
N PHE A 627 2.43 -9.02 20.33
CA PHE A 627 3.74 -8.94 19.68
C PHE A 627 4.80 -8.41 20.63
N TYR A 628 4.51 -7.30 21.32
CA TYR A 628 5.40 -6.69 22.29
C TYR A 628 5.61 -7.59 23.51
N PHE A 629 4.57 -8.24 24.03
CA PHE A 629 4.65 -9.16 25.17
C PHE A 629 5.55 -10.37 24.88
N LEU A 630 5.38 -11.00 23.71
CA LEU A 630 6.21 -12.12 23.27
C LEU A 630 7.69 -11.70 23.15
N TYR A 631 7.93 -10.52 22.58
CA TYR A 631 9.27 -9.96 22.50
C TYR A 631 9.85 -9.61 23.88
N TYR A 632 9.07 -9.00 24.77
CA TYR A 632 9.47 -8.65 26.14
C TYR A 632 9.90 -9.88 26.95
N ARG A 633 9.12 -10.97 26.89
CA ARG A 633 9.46 -12.25 27.54
C ARG A 633 10.80 -12.79 27.04
N ARG A 634 11.09 -12.60 25.73
CA ARG A 634 12.38 -12.96 25.13
C ARG A 634 13.51 -12.07 25.66
N ILE A 635 13.36 -10.74 25.70
CA ILE A 635 14.39 -9.82 26.24
C ILE A 635 14.75 -10.20 27.69
N ARG A 636 13.74 -10.47 28.53
CA ARG A 636 13.96 -10.79 29.95
C ARG A 636 14.80 -12.06 30.14
N ARG A 637 14.65 -13.04 29.26
CA ARG A 637 15.39 -14.31 29.26
C ARG A 637 16.79 -14.22 28.64
N GLN A 638 17.17 -13.09 28.06
CA GLN A 638 18.49 -12.95 27.42
C GLN A 638 19.62 -12.90 28.45
N LYS A 639 20.53 -13.88 28.36
CA LYS A 639 21.81 -13.95 29.08
C LYS A 639 22.89 -13.11 28.38
N PRO A 640 23.99 -12.75 29.07
CA PRO A 640 25.18 -12.23 28.40
C PRO A 640 25.72 -13.27 27.41
N GLU A 641 26.41 -12.79 26.37
CA GLU A 641 26.95 -13.64 25.30
C GLU A 641 28.14 -14.48 25.80
N PHE A 642 28.91 -13.93 26.73
CA PHE A 642 30.01 -14.62 27.40
C PHE A 642 29.79 -14.60 28.91
N GLU A 643 29.84 -15.76 29.55
CA GLU A 643 29.90 -15.88 31.00
C GLU A 643 31.37 -15.77 31.44
N ILE A 644 31.70 -14.65 32.10
CA ILE A 644 33.05 -14.41 32.63
C ILE A 644 33.09 -15.01 34.03
N PRO A 645 34.06 -15.90 34.35
CA PRO A 645 34.23 -16.44 35.69
C PRO A 645 34.39 -15.30 36.70
N LYS A 646 33.70 -15.42 37.84
CA LYS A 646 33.79 -14.44 38.93
C LYS A 646 35.16 -14.43 39.58
#